data_AF-A0A0P6JSE3-F1
#
_entry.id   AF-A0A0P6JSE3-F1
#
_cell.length_a   1.000
_cell.length_b   1.000
_cell.length_c   1.000
_cell.angle_alpha   90.00
_cell.angle_beta   90.00
_cell.angle_gamma   90.00
#
_symmetry.space_group_name_H-M   'P 1'
#
loop_
_entity.id
_entity.type
_entity.pdbx_description
1 polymer ?
#
loop_
_entity_poly.entity_id
_entity_poly.type
_entity_poly.pdbx_seq_one_letter_code
_entity_poly.pdbx_strand_id
1 'polypeptide(L)'
;FQGAIAKQCLCGLETEVLLMSFQSYYVCSGNSPRGMHRQLLPMIEWPFEYLLKFLSNVQLLFDTYLKQNIKGNICSGVMDLCNYLVRTEHLHPDGEFVGMNIDEIIGLCNYNNKFINYLSGRILSSFLIIVKDDLDDRWLEKIVANLFDFNQLDILAVKKVNFSLDVIQRIVEWKDETEHPLDEYIQGQEASSGSGGAGPSSSMTYHHHHHQTPVPPPPPPLENNYFAAHYSSQQYGGQTGTNSIFHPSSSSSSASIHPAPVVHHSNSSASLQAHHPYTSCHIISLTDSESFDTTRIKCETVNHLGKKWPALVEVVSRMIKALSGSQSQNPQSLTAIATETCILTFLRLWESIISVKANLSVVETQPFHAQLDHFQLLLLSTKNSVIYKQMLTLFNEALCYGSTLALQDFIPDEVGSLAHNVVRCVKDHRILDKMPKSTYTSPLGFLGYKGEIIRYHDNRLSPVNGEQNGGRVSTVDGVPGSSSSSSGASSSNRAAATVITCGYDRTLMQKMALLVLKAVAVIVKEIRCDSSDSSVDSSDFDMQEIQMIERSIRDVVRKLETFLKVQLEFHPDNHFSKVLIHLFDDQDDYLVEAMVCTLDVTSGISFRNNAFPELIAILNPVYTFIEFSNLGPNITHLFLDLLISTETCFLLYLLRFLKYARQNWSMFTQSCLTYSQHNNYSNASTLLQSIRNTNIVINPNSNNVILDSVMTVLISLRLQISRQVADAIFPYNIGPILRLIENCESLYEGNELS
;
A
#
# COMPACT_ATOMS: atom_id res chain seq x y z
N PHE A 1 20.39 13.29 26.42
CA PHE A 1 19.20 13.29 25.55
C PHE A 1 19.06 12.01 24.71
N GLN A 2 19.85 11.81 23.63
CA GLN A 2 19.65 10.69 22.68
C GLN A 2 19.59 9.28 23.32
N GLY A 3 20.47 8.98 24.27
CA GLY A 3 20.43 7.69 24.98
C GLY A 3 19.20 7.49 25.89
N ALA A 4 18.58 8.57 26.37
CA ALA A 4 17.37 8.50 27.19
C ALA A 4 16.12 8.36 26.31
N ILE A 5 16.03 9.14 25.23
CA ILE A 5 14.91 9.05 24.31
C ILE A 5 14.88 7.74 23.51
N ALA A 6 16.05 7.11 23.28
CA ALA A 6 16.12 5.73 22.78
C ALA A 6 15.45 4.70 23.71
N LYS A 7 15.41 4.99 25.02
CA LYS A 7 14.65 4.22 26.02
C LYS A 7 13.21 4.70 26.16
N GLN A 8 12.75 5.59 25.27
CA GLN A 8 11.41 6.17 25.24
C GLN A 8 11.01 6.87 26.56
N CYS A 9 11.97 7.38 27.33
CA CYS A 9 11.69 8.04 28.63
C CYS A 9 12.66 9.20 28.90
N LEU A 10 12.12 10.33 29.37
CA LEU A 10 12.89 11.52 29.75
C LEU A 10 12.74 11.92 31.23
N CYS A 11 11.92 11.24 32.04
CA CYS A 11 11.63 11.60 33.45
C CYS A 11 12.86 11.62 34.39
N GLY A 12 14.00 11.07 33.98
CA GLY A 12 15.23 11.04 34.76
C GLY A 12 16.27 12.11 34.39
N LEU A 13 15.93 13.05 33.50
CA LEU A 13 16.84 14.09 33.04
C LEU A 13 16.39 15.47 33.53
N GLU A 14 17.34 16.28 33.96
CA GLU A 14 17.11 17.68 34.30
C GLU A 14 16.69 18.48 33.06
N THR A 15 15.72 19.39 33.23
CA THR A 15 15.18 20.23 32.15
C THR A 15 16.28 21.03 31.44
N GLU A 16 17.27 21.55 32.17
CA GLU A 16 18.38 22.30 31.57
C GLU A 16 19.20 21.43 30.60
N VAL A 17 19.49 20.18 30.96
CA VAL A 17 20.20 19.21 30.10
C VAL A 17 19.39 18.85 28.86
N LEU A 18 18.06 18.78 28.98
CA LEU A 18 17.17 18.57 27.84
C LEU A 18 17.22 19.79 26.90
N LEU A 19 17.06 21.00 27.44
CA LEU A 19 17.06 22.24 26.66
C LEU A 19 18.40 22.50 25.97
N MET A 20 19.53 22.14 26.57
CA MET A 20 20.86 22.20 25.93
C MET A 20 20.92 21.46 24.58
N SER A 21 20.05 20.46 24.37
CA SER A 21 19.99 19.70 23.11
C SER A 21 19.23 20.42 21.99
N PHE A 22 18.56 21.53 22.31
CA PHE A 22 17.72 22.36 21.43
C PHE A 22 18.13 23.84 21.43
N GLN A 23 19.38 24.13 21.79
CA GLN A 23 19.88 25.50 21.79
C GLN A 23 19.84 26.14 20.41
N SER A 24 19.54 27.44 20.40
CA SER A 24 19.65 28.26 19.19
C SER A 24 21.12 28.61 18.91
N TYR A 25 21.46 28.76 17.64
CA TYR A 25 22.82 29.16 17.25
C TYR A 25 23.00 30.69 17.36
N TYR A 26 23.97 31.10 18.16
CA TYR A 26 24.35 32.51 18.34
C TYR A 26 25.75 32.78 17.80
N VAL A 27 25.92 33.94 17.18
CA VAL A 27 27.24 34.47 16.83
C VAL A 27 27.59 35.63 17.75
N CYS A 28 28.81 35.60 18.30
CA CYS A 28 29.34 36.71 19.08
C CYS A 28 29.95 37.75 18.14
N SER A 29 29.35 38.93 18.07
CA SER A 29 29.94 40.06 17.33
C SER A 29 30.90 40.84 18.26
N GLY A 30 32.07 41.21 17.72
CA GLY A 30 33.25 41.63 18.49
C GLY A 30 33.11 42.90 19.34
N ASN A 31 33.98 42.99 20.35
CA ASN A 31 34.14 44.00 21.40
C ASN A 31 33.63 45.41 21.07
N SER A 32 32.37 45.69 21.43
CA SER A 32 31.93 47.04 21.74
C SER A 32 32.22 47.32 23.23
N PRO A 33 32.57 48.55 23.65
CA PRO A 33 32.84 48.88 25.05
C PRO A 33 31.66 48.67 26.02
N ARG A 34 30.50 48.22 25.51
CA ARG A 34 29.25 48.01 26.25
C ARG A 34 28.90 46.53 26.49
N GLY A 35 29.79 45.58 26.20
CA GLY A 35 29.62 44.16 26.48
C GLY A 35 29.51 43.27 25.23
N MET A 36 29.56 41.95 25.44
CA MET A 36 29.40 40.95 24.38
C MET A 36 27.94 40.95 23.89
N HIS A 37 27.71 41.33 22.63
CA HIS A 37 26.40 41.16 22.00
C HIS A 37 26.36 39.78 21.30
N ARG A 38 25.50 38.89 21.78
CA ARG A 38 25.13 37.65 21.07
C ARG A 38 24.02 37.99 20.07
N GLN A 39 24.26 37.72 18.80
CA GLN A 39 23.26 37.87 17.74
C GLN A 39 22.70 36.49 17.40
N LEU A 40 21.37 36.35 17.48
CA LEU A 40 20.66 35.17 16.98
C LEU A 40 20.67 35.21 15.44
N LEU A 41 21.14 34.12 14.81
CA LEU A 41 21.05 33.97 13.37
C LEU A 41 19.78 33.20 12.98
N PRO A 42 19.17 33.50 11.81
CA PRO A 42 18.07 32.69 11.29
C PRO A 42 18.55 31.26 10.99
N MET A 43 17.68 30.26 11.14
CA MET A 43 18.03 28.84 10.96
C MET A 43 18.69 28.52 9.61
N ILE A 44 18.32 29.25 8.55
CA ILE A 44 18.89 29.06 7.21
C ILE A 44 20.39 29.38 7.14
N GLU A 45 20.91 30.19 8.07
CA GLU A 45 22.31 30.59 8.16
C GLU A 45 23.11 29.76 9.17
N TRP A 46 22.47 28.81 9.85
CA TRP A 46 23.15 27.96 10.83
C TRP A 46 24.15 27.02 10.16
N PRO A 47 25.27 26.67 10.82
CA PRO A 47 26.18 25.67 10.32
C PRO A 47 25.45 24.34 10.07
N PHE A 48 25.71 23.72 8.91
CA PHE A 48 25.01 22.51 8.47
C PHE A 48 24.95 21.40 9.54
N GLU A 49 26.08 21.09 10.19
CA GLU A 49 26.15 20.04 11.21
C GLU A 49 25.30 20.38 12.45
N TYR A 50 25.26 21.66 12.83
CA TYR A 50 24.48 22.12 13.98
C TYR A 50 22.99 22.09 13.68
N LEU A 51 22.57 22.62 12.52
CA LEU A 51 21.19 22.58 12.06
C LEU A 51 20.70 21.13 11.91
N LEU A 52 21.51 20.26 11.30
CA LEU A 52 21.17 18.84 11.14
C LEU A 52 20.97 18.16 12.50
N LYS A 53 21.86 18.42 13.47
CA LYS A 53 21.76 17.87 14.83
C LYS A 53 20.51 18.38 15.54
N PHE A 54 20.22 19.68 15.44
CA PHE A 54 19.02 20.29 16.01
C PHE A 54 17.75 19.64 15.45
N LEU A 55 17.59 19.62 14.12
CA LEU A 55 16.43 19.03 13.47
C LEU A 55 16.29 17.53 13.78
N SER A 56 17.40 16.79 13.83
CA SER A 56 17.37 15.36 14.19
C SER A 56 16.88 15.13 15.62
N ASN A 57 17.26 15.99 16.57
CA ASN A 57 16.77 15.89 17.95
C ASN A 57 15.27 16.21 18.05
N VAL A 58 14.79 17.20 17.31
CA VAL A 58 13.35 17.56 17.24
C VAL A 58 12.55 16.43 16.63
N GLN A 59 13.01 15.89 15.49
CA GLN A 59 12.35 14.77 14.83
C GLN A 59 12.28 13.54 15.75
N LEU A 60 13.36 13.22 16.46
CA LEU A 60 13.39 12.09 17.40
C LEU A 60 12.42 12.29 18.56
N LEU A 61 12.27 13.51 19.05
CA LEU A 61 11.28 13.86 20.07
C LEU A 61 9.85 13.66 19.57
N PHE A 62 9.53 14.23 18.41
CA PHE A 62 8.18 14.13 17.84
C PHE A 62 7.82 12.70 17.44
N ASP A 63 8.74 11.94 16.83
CA ASP A 63 8.51 10.53 16.52
C ASP A 63 8.25 9.71 17.80
N THR A 64 8.95 10.02 18.90
CA THR A 64 8.73 9.34 20.19
C THR A 64 7.39 9.73 20.79
N TYR A 65 7.06 11.02 20.77
CA TYR A 65 5.77 11.53 21.24
C TYR A 65 4.61 10.89 20.48
N LEU A 66 4.62 10.92 19.15
CA LEU A 66 3.53 10.38 18.32
C LEU A 66 3.38 8.86 18.48
N LYS A 67 4.49 8.11 18.55
CA LYS A 67 4.43 6.66 18.81
C LYS A 67 3.84 6.32 20.18
N GLN A 68 4.10 7.16 21.18
CA GLN A 68 3.53 7.00 22.51
C GLN A 68 2.07 7.43 22.57
N ASN A 69 1.73 8.51 21.85
CA ASN A 69 0.38 9.02 21.71
C ASN A 69 -0.54 7.98 21.07
N ILE A 70 -0.12 7.35 19.96
CA ILE A 70 -0.86 6.27 19.31
C ILE A 70 -1.17 5.12 20.29
N LYS A 71 -0.21 4.74 21.14
CA LYS A 71 -0.39 3.67 22.16
C LYS A 71 -1.23 4.08 23.37
N GLY A 72 -1.68 5.34 23.44
CA GLY A 72 -2.40 5.91 24.58
C GLY A 72 -1.57 6.07 25.85
N ASN A 73 -0.25 5.92 25.82
CA ASN A 73 0.61 5.98 27.02
C ASN A 73 1.88 6.79 26.73
N ILE A 74 1.96 8.00 27.30
CA ILE A 74 3.04 8.96 27.04
C ILE A 74 3.89 9.19 28.30
N CYS A 75 5.21 9.17 28.14
CA CYS A 75 6.13 9.59 29.20
C CYS A 75 5.94 11.08 29.51
N SER A 76 5.75 11.46 30.77
CA SER A 76 5.53 12.86 31.15
C SER A 76 6.66 13.78 30.69
N GLY A 77 7.91 13.37 30.86
CA GLY A 77 9.06 14.16 30.40
C GLY A 77 9.13 14.33 28.87
N VAL A 78 8.58 13.37 28.10
CA VAL A 78 8.44 13.51 26.64
C VAL A 78 7.33 14.50 26.32
N MET A 79 6.18 14.37 26.98
CA MET A 79 5.04 15.29 26.81
C MET A 79 5.42 16.73 27.17
N ASP A 80 6.03 16.95 28.33
CA ASP A 80 6.42 18.27 28.83
C ASP A 80 7.42 18.97 27.90
N LEU A 81 8.46 18.24 27.46
CA LEU A 81 9.45 18.79 26.53
C LEU A 81 8.84 19.09 25.15
N CYS A 82 7.94 18.23 24.67
CA CYS A 82 7.23 18.46 23.42
C CYS A 82 6.34 19.71 23.51
N ASN A 83 5.53 19.82 24.57
CA ASN A 83 4.69 20.99 24.83
C ASN A 83 5.51 22.28 24.95
N TYR A 84 6.68 22.21 25.60
CA TYR A 84 7.59 23.35 25.72
C TYR A 84 8.09 23.86 24.36
N LEU A 85 8.49 22.95 23.47
CA LEU A 85 8.97 23.32 22.13
C LEU A 85 7.86 23.81 21.21
N VAL A 86 6.63 23.37 21.44
CA VAL A 86 5.46 23.67 20.59
C VAL A 86 4.77 24.97 20.99
N ARG A 87 4.51 25.20 22.28
CA ARG A 87 3.63 26.27 22.79
C ARG A 87 4.36 27.56 23.13
N THR A 88 5.41 27.94 22.40
CA THR A 88 6.28 29.07 22.80
C THR A 88 5.64 30.45 22.57
N GLU A 89 4.54 30.74 23.25
CA GLU A 89 4.06 32.09 23.52
C GLU A 89 4.56 32.52 24.91
N HIS A 90 5.64 33.30 24.92
CA HIS A 90 6.00 34.21 26.01
C HIS A 90 6.02 33.68 27.46
N LEU A 91 7.08 33.00 27.90
CA LEU A 91 7.40 32.93 29.35
C LEU A 91 8.88 32.59 29.60
N HIS A 92 9.79 33.53 29.34
CA HIS A 92 10.95 33.75 30.23
C HIS A 92 11.58 35.13 29.94
N PRO A 93 11.55 36.07 30.91
CA PRO A 93 12.14 37.41 30.74
C PRO A 93 13.66 37.45 30.51
N ASP A 94 14.37 36.35 30.81
CA ASP A 94 15.84 36.28 30.83
C ASP A 94 16.46 35.09 30.06
N GLY A 95 15.71 34.40 29.19
CA GLY A 95 16.12 33.08 28.68
C GLY A 95 16.93 33.07 27.37
N GLU A 96 18.16 32.53 27.39
CA GLU A 96 18.98 32.20 26.20
C GLU A 96 18.34 31.14 25.25
N PHE A 97 17.13 30.67 25.56
CA PHE A 97 16.43 29.60 24.86
C PHE A 97 15.24 30.17 24.08
N VAL A 98 15.38 30.26 22.75
CA VAL A 98 14.29 30.63 21.84
C VAL A 98 13.66 29.33 21.34
N GLY A 99 12.34 29.21 21.50
CA GLY A 99 11.57 28.06 21.05
C GLY A 99 11.63 27.83 19.53
N MET A 100 11.05 26.72 19.09
CA MET A 100 11.09 26.32 17.69
C MET A 100 10.23 27.26 16.83
N ASN A 101 10.87 28.10 16.00
CA ASN A 101 10.16 28.97 15.07
C ASN A 101 9.71 28.21 13.82
N ILE A 102 8.42 27.89 13.74
CA ILE A 102 7.84 27.13 12.63
C ILE A 102 7.99 27.84 11.29
N ASP A 103 7.91 29.18 11.26
CA ASP A 103 8.06 29.93 10.02
C ASP A 103 9.48 29.79 9.44
N GLU A 104 10.50 29.69 10.29
CA GLU A 104 11.87 29.43 9.86
C GLU A 104 12.03 28.01 9.31
N ILE A 105 11.38 27.01 9.93
CA ILE A 105 11.39 25.62 9.44
C ILE A 105 10.65 25.50 8.10
N ILE A 106 9.52 26.18 7.92
CA ILE A 106 8.84 26.29 6.61
C ILE A 106 9.79 26.92 5.57
N GLY A 107 10.55 27.94 5.98
CA GLY A 107 11.56 28.60 5.15
C GLY A 107 12.73 27.71 4.70
N LEU A 108 13.01 26.62 5.43
CA LEU A 108 14.06 25.65 5.06
C LEU A 108 13.76 24.89 3.76
N CYS A 109 12.56 24.99 3.19
CA CYS A 109 12.28 24.50 1.83
C CYS A 109 13.23 25.09 0.76
N ASN A 110 13.76 26.29 1.00
CA ASN A 110 14.72 26.96 0.13
C ASN A 110 16.19 26.56 0.42
N TYR A 111 16.44 25.74 1.45
CA TYR A 111 17.77 25.27 1.78
C TYR A 111 18.23 24.23 0.76
N ASN A 112 19.43 24.41 0.18
CA ASN A 112 19.93 23.53 -0.89
C ASN A 112 20.57 22.25 -0.33
N ASN A 113 19.84 21.49 0.48
CA ASN A 113 20.29 20.21 1.00
C ASN A 113 19.13 19.23 1.22
N LYS A 114 19.19 18.06 0.58
CA LYS A 114 18.14 17.04 0.64
C LYS A 114 17.87 16.51 2.05
N PHE A 115 18.88 16.44 2.92
CA PHE A 115 18.74 15.90 4.28
C PHE A 115 18.02 16.89 5.19
N ILE A 116 18.35 18.18 5.07
CA ILE A 116 17.66 19.26 5.79
C ILE A 116 16.20 19.34 5.34
N ASN A 117 15.94 19.32 4.03
CA ASN A 117 14.57 19.37 3.50
C ASN A 117 13.76 18.14 3.93
N TYR A 118 14.36 16.95 3.91
CA TYR A 118 13.71 15.72 4.39
C TYR A 118 13.35 15.80 5.88
N LEU A 119 14.29 16.19 6.75
CA LEU A 119 14.03 16.31 8.18
C LEU A 119 13.02 17.40 8.49
N SER A 120 13.17 18.58 7.88
CA SER A 120 12.26 19.72 8.09
C SER A 120 10.83 19.35 7.66
N GLY A 121 10.67 18.65 6.53
CA GLY A 121 9.35 18.20 6.09
C GLY A 121 8.69 17.23 7.08
N ARG A 122 9.45 16.28 7.64
CA ARG A 122 8.94 15.37 8.70
C ARG A 122 8.57 16.12 9.97
N ILE A 123 9.42 17.04 10.40
CA ILE A 123 9.17 17.85 11.60
C ILE A 123 7.91 18.67 11.42
N LEU A 124 7.70 19.31 10.26
CA LEU A 124 6.49 20.08 9.99
C LEU A 124 5.23 19.22 10.01
N SER A 125 5.24 18.05 9.36
CA SER A 125 4.08 17.16 9.39
C SER A 125 3.79 16.68 10.82
N SER A 126 4.82 16.24 11.55
CA SER A 126 4.65 15.80 12.94
C SER A 126 4.20 16.92 13.86
N PHE A 127 4.74 18.13 13.68
CA PHE A 127 4.31 19.31 14.42
C PHE A 127 2.82 19.59 14.22
N LEU A 128 2.36 19.67 12.97
CA LEU A 128 0.96 19.95 12.64
C LEU A 128 0.00 18.88 13.19
N ILE A 129 0.44 17.62 13.25
CA ILE A 129 -0.33 16.53 13.88
C ILE A 129 -0.36 16.68 15.41
N ILE A 130 0.74 17.11 16.02
CA ILE A 130 0.83 17.33 17.47
C ILE A 130 -0.03 18.53 17.90
N VAL A 131 -0.03 19.63 17.13
CA VAL A 131 -0.80 20.86 17.42
C VAL A 131 -2.22 20.84 16.88
N LYS A 132 -2.76 19.69 16.49
CA LYS A 132 -4.04 19.56 15.77
C LYS A 132 -5.24 20.29 16.42
N ASP A 133 -5.20 20.48 17.74
CA ASP A 133 -6.27 21.16 18.48
C ASP A 133 -6.14 22.70 18.46
N ASP A 134 -4.89 23.19 18.43
CA ASP A 134 -4.47 24.60 18.52
C ASP A 134 -3.82 25.09 17.21
N LEU A 135 -4.39 24.72 16.05
CA LEU A 135 -3.82 25.03 14.73
C LEU A 135 -3.96 26.52 14.35
N ASP A 136 -2.86 27.12 13.88
CA ASP A 136 -2.88 28.38 13.13
C ASP A 136 -2.94 28.09 11.62
N ASP A 137 -4.08 28.39 10.99
CA ASP A 137 -4.34 28.23 9.55
C ASP A 137 -3.22 28.82 8.67
N ARG A 138 -2.53 29.87 9.15
CA ARG A 138 -1.44 30.52 8.41
C ARG A 138 -0.29 29.58 8.08
N TRP A 139 -0.02 28.58 8.92
CA TRP A 139 1.06 27.61 8.65
C TRP A 139 0.71 26.72 7.45
N LEU A 140 -0.52 26.19 7.40
CA LEU A 140 -1.02 25.42 6.27
C LEU A 140 -1.10 26.28 5.00
N GLU A 141 -1.57 27.52 5.11
CA GLU A 141 -1.61 28.45 3.99
C GLU A 141 -0.22 28.71 3.40
N LYS A 142 0.81 28.89 4.22
CA LYS A 142 2.20 29.07 3.76
C LYS A 142 2.74 27.82 3.07
N ILE A 143 2.49 26.63 3.63
CA ILE A 143 2.90 25.35 3.01
C ILE A 143 2.23 25.17 1.64
N VAL A 144 0.93 25.44 1.54
CA VAL A 144 0.20 25.35 0.26
C VAL A 144 0.63 26.47 -0.70
N ALA A 145 0.96 27.67 -0.22
CA ALA A 145 1.46 28.76 -1.07
C ALA A 145 2.82 28.44 -1.70
N ASN A 146 3.70 27.70 -1.00
CA ASN A 146 4.99 27.27 -1.53
C ASN A 146 4.89 26.41 -2.80
N LEU A 147 3.74 25.74 -3.02
CA LEU A 147 3.47 24.97 -4.24
C LEU A 147 3.36 25.84 -5.51
N PHE A 148 3.24 27.15 -5.36
CA PHE A 148 3.03 28.10 -6.46
C PHE A 148 4.01 29.28 -6.43
N ASP A 149 4.84 29.39 -5.39
CA ASP A 149 5.79 30.48 -5.21
C ASP A 149 7.07 30.25 -6.02
N PHE A 150 6.96 30.44 -7.34
CA PHE A 150 8.04 30.45 -8.31
C PHE A 150 7.67 31.22 -9.59
N ASN A 151 8.66 31.88 -10.20
CA ASN A 151 8.49 32.55 -11.49
C ASN A 151 8.70 31.60 -12.68
N GLN A 152 9.62 30.64 -12.55
CA GLN A 152 9.95 29.64 -13.56
C GLN A 152 10.06 28.26 -12.90
N LEU A 153 9.71 27.20 -13.64
CA LEU A 153 9.81 25.80 -13.19
C LEU A 153 11.26 25.29 -13.33
N ASP A 154 12.16 25.84 -12.51
CA ASP A 154 13.54 25.38 -12.40
C ASP A 154 13.71 24.27 -11.34
N ILE A 155 14.93 23.78 -11.17
CA ILE A 155 15.23 22.69 -10.21
C ILE A 155 14.92 23.08 -8.75
N LEU A 156 15.08 24.37 -8.38
CA LEU A 156 14.82 24.84 -7.03
C LEU A 156 13.31 24.91 -6.76
N ALA A 157 12.54 25.43 -7.72
CA ALA A 157 11.09 25.42 -7.69
C ALA A 157 10.54 23.99 -7.58
N VAL A 158 11.04 23.05 -8.39
CA VAL A 158 10.63 21.63 -8.34
C VAL A 158 10.89 21.02 -6.95
N LYS A 159 12.07 21.29 -6.36
CA LYS A 159 12.41 20.80 -5.01
C LYS A 159 11.51 21.41 -3.93
N LYS A 160 11.17 22.70 -4.05
CA LYS A 160 10.28 23.40 -3.12
C LYS A 160 8.84 22.89 -3.20
N VAL A 161 8.34 22.65 -4.41
CA VAL A 161 7.04 22.01 -4.64
C VAL A 161 7.04 20.61 -4.02
N ASN A 162 8.06 19.78 -4.33
CA ASN A 162 8.16 18.43 -3.77
C ASN A 162 8.19 18.45 -2.23
N PHE A 163 8.97 19.35 -1.62
CA PHE A 163 9.01 19.51 -0.16
C PHE A 163 7.63 19.75 0.44
N SER A 164 6.84 20.63 -0.17
CA SER A 164 5.52 20.99 0.35
C SER A 164 4.50 19.85 0.14
N LEU A 165 4.57 19.16 -1.00
CA LEU A 165 3.78 17.94 -1.25
C LEU A 165 4.11 16.84 -0.24
N ASP A 166 5.39 16.65 0.06
CA ASP A 166 5.89 15.67 1.05
C ASP A 166 5.31 15.92 2.45
N VAL A 167 5.19 17.19 2.87
CA VAL A 167 4.58 17.56 4.16
C VAL A 167 3.08 17.22 4.16
N ILE A 168 2.37 17.66 3.12
CA ILE A 168 0.92 17.44 2.98
C ILE A 168 0.59 15.94 2.93
N GLN A 169 1.35 15.17 2.14
CA GLN A 169 1.17 13.73 2.02
C GLN A 169 1.29 13.01 3.36
N ARG A 170 2.25 13.39 4.20
CA ARG A 170 2.42 12.78 5.53
C ARG A 170 1.26 13.06 6.49
N ILE A 171 0.61 14.22 6.34
CA ILE A 171 -0.58 14.57 7.15
C ILE A 171 -1.77 13.72 6.68
N VAL A 172 -2.00 13.67 5.36
CA VAL A 172 -3.12 12.89 4.77
C VAL A 172 -2.98 11.40 5.06
N GLU A 173 -1.77 10.85 4.95
CA GLU A 173 -1.48 9.42 5.17
C GLU A 173 -1.32 9.05 6.65
N TRP A 174 -1.42 10.00 7.57
CA TRP A 174 -1.33 9.69 8.99
C TRP A 174 -2.47 8.75 9.38
N LYS A 175 -2.14 7.65 10.08
CA LYS A 175 -3.13 6.67 10.54
C LYS A 175 -3.27 6.79 12.04
N ASP A 176 -4.50 7.07 12.46
CA ASP A 176 -4.94 6.83 13.83
C ASP A 176 -5.16 5.31 13.95
N GLU A 177 -4.73 4.67 15.03
CA GLU A 177 -4.73 3.19 15.13
C GLU A 177 -6.12 2.61 14.84
N THR A 178 -6.14 1.49 14.09
CA THR A 178 -7.32 0.75 13.65
C THR A 178 -7.95 -0.13 14.72
N GLU A 179 -7.30 -0.29 15.88
CA GLU A 179 -7.85 -0.91 17.07
C GLU A 179 -7.71 0.10 18.21
N HIS A 180 -8.83 0.65 18.68
CA HIS A 180 -8.80 1.61 19.76
C HIS A 180 -8.27 0.88 21.02
N PRO A 181 -7.30 1.43 21.78
CA PRO A 181 -6.89 0.85 23.07
C PRO A 181 -8.03 0.71 24.10
N LEU A 182 -9.20 1.30 23.82
CA LEU A 182 -10.42 1.21 24.63
C LEU A 182 -11.38 0.12 24.12
N ASP A 183 -11.22 -0.36 22.89
CA ASP A 183 -12.07 -1.43 22.33
C ASP A 183 -11.80 -2.79 23.00
N GLU A 184 -10.59 -3.01 23.54
CA GLU A 184 -10.27 -4.17 24.40
C GLU A 184 -11.12 -4.20 25.69
N TYR A 185 -11.54 -3.04 26.19
CA TYR A 185 -12.36 -2.95 27.41
C TYR A 185 -13.86 -3.12 27.14
N ILE A 186 -14.32 -2.84 25.93
CA ILE A 186 -15.74 -2.94 25.56
C ILE A 186 -16.11 -4.36 25.15
N GLN A 187 -15.19 -5.15 24.58
CA GLN A 187 -15.47 -6.56 24.24
C GLN A 187 -15.65 -7.49 25.47
N GLY A 188 -15.35 -7.01 26.69
CA GLY A 188 -15.55 -7.76 27.93
C GLY A 188 -16.98 -7.73 28.48
N GLN A 189 -17.81 -6.76 28.10
CA GLN A 189 -19.19 -6.62 28.59
C GLN A 189 -20.06 -5.96 27.51
N GLU A 190 -21.13 -6.64 27.11
CA GLU A 190 -22.22 -6.21 26.22
C GLU A 190 -22.12 -6.59 24.73
N ALA A 191 -22.43 -7.86 24.47
CA ALA A 191 -23.17 -8.22 23.26
C ALA A 191 -24.66 -7.94 23.50
N SER A 192 -25.20 -6.82 23.00
CA SER A 192 -26.58 -6.74 22.47
C SER A 192 -26.95 -5.38 21.88
N SER A 193 -27.68 -5.44 20.77
CA SER A 193 -28.47 -4.38 20.09
C SER A 193 -27.76 -3.49 19.07
N GLY A 194 -28.39 -3.37 17.89
CA GLY A 194 -27.96 -2.53 16.79
C GLY A 194 -28.95 -1.41 16.45
N SER A 195 -28.49 -0.57 15.51
CA SER A 195 -29.19 0.38 14.63
C SER A 195 -29.84 1.66 15.18
N GLY A 196 -29.34 2.82 14.68
CA GLY A 196 -30.11 3.91 14.05
C GLY A 196 -30.99 4.85 14.90
N GLY A 197 -30.77 6.17 14.77
CA GLY A 197 -31.83 7.19 14.87
C GLY A 197 -31.80 8.14 16.09
N ALA A 198 -32.03 9.43 15.82
CA ALA A 198 -31.91 10.62 16.68
C ALA A 198 -32.79 10.71 17.96
N GLY A 199 -32.15 11.16 19.08
CA GLY A 199 -32.59 12.09 20.16
C GLY A 199 -33.80 11.76 21.08
N PRO A 200 -34.02 12.51 22.21
CA PRO A 200 -33.09 12.98 23.24
C PRO A 200 -33.49 12.57 24.69
N SER A 201 -32.50 12.63 25.60
CA SER A 201 -32.55 12.83 27.07
C SER A 201 -33.45 11.98 27.98
N SER A 202 -32.86 11.28 28.96
CA SER A 202 -33.26 11.29 30.39
C SER A 202 -32.24 10.59 31.31
N SER A 203 -31.99 11.24 32.44
CA SER A 203 -31.13 10.88 33.58
C SER A 203 -31.60 9.66 34.41
N MET A 204 -30.70 8.90 35.03
CA MET A 204 -30.75 8.48 36.45
C MET A 204 -29.56 7.60 36.90
N THR A 205 -28.80 8.13 37.87
CA THR A 205 -28.43 7.56 39.18
C THR A 205 -27.52 6.32 39.30
N TYR A 206 -26.31 6.59 39.80
CA TYR A 206 -25.28 5.65 40.26
C TYR A 206 -25.67 4.83 41.50
N HIS A 207 -25.31 3.55 41.51
CA HIS A 207 -25.04 2.79 42.74
C HIS A 207 -23.67 2.10 42.67
N HIS A 208 -22.90 2.28 43.74
CA HIS A 208 -21.48 1.95 43.87
C HIS A 208 -21.34 0.63 44.65
N HIS A 209 -20.74 -0.40 44.06
CA HIS A 209 -20.31 -1.59 44.78
C HIS A 209 -18.85 -1.92 44.49
N HIS A 210 -18.04 -1.90 45.56
CA HIS A 210 -16.65 -2.32 45.63
C HIS A 210 -16.50 -3.81 45.28
N HIS A 211 -15.65 -4.13 44.29
CA HIS A 211 -14.95 -5.42 44.25
C HIS A 211 -13.53 -5.28 43.71
N GLN A 212 -12.59 -5.89 44.43
CA GLN A 212 -11.14 -5.87 44.23
C GLN A 212 -10.72 -6.62 42.96
N THR A 213 -9.79 -6.03 42.19
CA THR A 213 -9.18 -6.60 40.99
C THR A 213 -8.01 -7.56 41.32
N PRO A 214 -7.83 -8.70 40.63
CA PRO A 214 -6.65 -9.54 40.74
C PRO A 214 -5.47 -8.99 39.91
N VAL A 215 -4.25 -9.21 40.41
CA VAL A 215 -2.96 -8.82 39.82
C VAL A 215 -2.63 -9.69 38.59
N PRO A 216 -2.22 -9.13 37.44
CA PRO A 216 -1.77 -9.92 36.28
C PRO A 216 -0.35 -10.49 36.49
N PRO A 217 -0.04 -11.68 35.92
CA PRO A 217 1.26 -12.34 36.08
C PRO A 217 2.38 -11.65 35.27
N PRO A 218 3.65 -11.79 35.69
CA PRO A 218 4.79 -11.15 35.02
C PRO A 218 5.08 -11.76 33.64
N PRO A 219 5.61 -10.97 32.68
CA PRO A 219 5.98 -11.45 31.35
C PRO A 219 7.14 -12.47 31.43
N PRO A 220 7.18 -13.45 30.50
CA PRO A 220 8.23 -14.48 30.50
C PRO A 220 9.61 -13.89 30.14
N PRO A 221 10.71 -14.52 30.61
CA PRO A 221 12.07 -14.08 30.33
C PRO A 221 12.42 -14.16 28.84
N LEU A 222 13.31 -13.25 28.41
CA LEU A 222 13.73 -12.99 27.01
C LEU A 222 14.29 -14.20 26.23
N GLU A 223 14.54 -15.32 26.88
CA GLU A 223 15.08 -16.54 26.26
C GLU A 223 14.02 -17.34 25.49
N ASN A 224 12.73 -17.07 25.70
CA ASN A 224 11.60 -17.75 25.03
C ASN A 224 10.96 -16.92 23.90
N ASN A 225 11.62 -15.85 23.44
CA ASN A 225 11.12 -15.07 22.32
C ASN A 225 11.46 -15.78 20.99
N TYR A 226 10.45 -16.40 20.38
CA TYR A 226 10.53 -17.21 19.15
C TYR A 226 11.26 -16.50 17.97
N PHE A 227 11.27 -15.16 17.96
CA PHE A 227 11.96 -14.35 16.96
C PHE A 227 13.49 -14.20 17.17
N ALA A 228 14.00 -14.45 18.37
CA ALA A 228 15.44 -14.29 18.68
C ALA A 228 16.28 -15.55 18.40
N ALA A 229 15.65 -16.72 18.25
CA ALA A 229 16.34 -18.01 18.09
C ALA A 229 16.70 -18.36 16.63
N HIS A 230 16.15 -17.66 15.63
CA HIS A 230 16.28 -18.07 14.22
C HIS A 230 17.27 -17.26 13.37
N TYR A 231 17.95 -16.25 13.91
CA TYR A 231 18.91 -15.43 13.15
C TYR A 231 20.35 -15.35 13.70
N SER A 232 20.71 -16.23 14.64
CA SER A 232 22.08 -16.35 15.13
C SER A 232 22.72 -17.70 14.77
N SER A 233 23.64 -17.62 13.79
CA SER A 233 24.67 -18.58 13.40
C SER A 233 24.28 -19.84 12.60
N GLN A 234 24.69 -19.88 11.33
CA GLN A 234 25.60 -20.95 10.89
C GLN A 234 26.73 -20.39 10.03
N GLN A 235 27.91 -20.78 10.47
CA GLN A 235 29.24 -20.32 10.08
C GLN A 235 29.89 -21.49 9.36
N TYR A 236 30.35 -21.32 8.12
CA TYR A 236 31.33 -22.22 7.50
C TYR A 236 32.51 -21.41 6.95
N GLY A 237 33.63 -21.56 7.66
CA GLY A 237 35.01 -21.67 7.20
C GLY A 237 35.56 -20.72 6.14
N GLY A 238 36.59 -19.94 6.51
CA GLY A 238 37.59 -19.44 5.57
C GLY A 238 38.27 -18.15 6.02
N GLN A 239 39.49 -18.27 6.57
CA GLN A 239 40.35 -17.16 7.00
C GLN A 239 40.72 -16.23 5.83
N THR A 240 40.75 -14.90 6.07
CA THR A 240 41.92 -14.00 5.97
C THR A 240 41.51 -12.51 5.95
N GLY A 241 42.18 -11.68 6.77
CA GLY A 241 42.46 -10.28 6.41
C GLY A 241 41.64 -9.13 7.03
N THR A 242 42.12 -8.65 8.20
CA THR A 242 42.31 -7.22 8.59
C THR A 242 41.16 -6.27 8.95
N ASN A 243 41.24 -5.80 10.20
CA ASN A 243 41.14 -4.43 10.72
C ASN A 243 39.78 -3.70 10.76
N SER A 244 39.09 -3.79 11.91
CA SER A 244 38.16 -2.75 12.38
C SER A 244 38.77 -1.95 13.53
N ILE A 245 39.00 -0.67 13.26
CA ILE A 245 39.44 0.38 14.17
C ILE A 245 38.22 0.80 15.02
N PHE A 246 38.49 1.18 16.28
CA PHE A 246 37.56 1.60 17.35
C PHE A 246 37.07 0.47 18.25
N HIS A 247 37.81 0.27 19.35
CA HIS A 247 37.33 0.16 20.74
C HIS A 247 38.58 0.13 21.65
N PRO A 248 38.72 1.00 22.67
CA PRO A 248 39.58 0.72 23.80
C PRO A 248 38.80 -0.06 24.87
N SER A 249 39.45 -1.15 25.25
CA SER A 249 39.14 -2.21 26.20
C SER A 249 39.26 -1.82 27.67
N SER A 250 38.52 -2.52 28.55
CA SER A 250 39.03 -3.21 29.76
C SER A 250 37.84 -3.90 30.46
N SER A 251 37.67 -5.23 30.55
CA SER A 251 38.48 -6.38 31.00
C SER A 251 38.47 -6.60 32.52
N SER A 252 37.70 -7.59 32.99
CA SER A 252 38.04 -8.62 34.01
C SER A 252 36.78 -9.41 34.39
N SER A 253 36.61 -10.68 33.96
CA SER A 253 36.93 -11.96 34.68
C SER A 253 36.24 -12.05 36.06
N SER A 254 35.45 -13.07 36.45
CA SER A 254 35.55 -14.52 36.19
C SER A 254 34.36 -15.30 36.81
N ALA A 255 34.01 -16.43 36.16
CA ALA A 255 33.59 -17.74 36.70
C ALA A 255 32.37 -17.90 37.65
N SER A 256 31.28 -18.41 37.05
CA SER A 256 30.52 -19.64 37.36
C SER A 256 30.47 -20.26 38.77
N ILE A 257 29.25 -20.54 39.27
CA ILE A 257 28.67 -21.88 39.63
C ILE A 257 27.48 -21.71 40.63
N HIS A 258 26.30 -22.22 40.25
CA HIS A 258 25.08 -22.47 41.05
C HIS A 258 25.24 -23.72 41.97
N PRO A 259 24.35 -24.08 42.94
CA PRO A 259 22.92 -23.75 43.07
C PRO A 259 22.37 -23.45 44.50
N ALA A 260 21.06 -23.18 44.55
CA ALA A 260 20.14 -22.77 45.63
C ALA A 260 19.94 -23.78 46.80
N PRO A 261 18.88 -23.70 47.66
CA PRO A 261 18.15 -22.58 48.31
C PRO A 261 17.88 -22.82 49.83
N VAL A 262 17.81 -21.79 50.71
CA VAL A 262 17.04 -21.89 51.99
C VAL A 262 16.52 -20.53 52.49
N VAL A 263 15.18 -20.41 52.49
CA VAL A 263 14.22 -19.87 53.47
C VAL A 263 14.67 -18.93 54.61
N HIS A 264 13.99 -17.76 54.66
CA HIS A 264 13.60 -16.88 55.78
C HIS A 264 14.32 -16.96 57.14
N HIS A 265 14.86 -15.82 57.62
CA HIS A 265 14.24 -15.09 58.75
C HIS A 265 14.84 -13.69 59.00
N SER A 266 13.89 -12.76 59.19
CA SER A 266 13.87 -11.48 59.90
C SER A 266 15.05 -11.02 60.79
N ASN A 267 15.34 -9.72 60.62
CA ASN A 267 15.55 -8.64 61.61
C ASN A 267 16.93 -7.96 61.73
N SER A 268 16.80 -6.63 61.96
CA SER A 268 17.72 -5.64 62.55
C SER A 268 18.83 -5.01 61.69
N SER A 269 18.46 -3.83 61.16
CA SER A 269 19.09 -2.51 61.38
C SER A 269 20.60 -2.28 61.12
N ALA A 270 20.80 -1.33 60.19
CA ALA A 270 21.81 -0.27 60.15
C ALA A 270 23.19 -0.60 59.56
N SER A 271 23.40 -0.18 58.31
CA SER A 271 24.49 0.75 57.96
C SER A 271 24.44 1.17 56.49
N LEU A 272 24.22 2.48 56.29
CA LEU A 272 24.80 3.35 55.24
C LEU A 272 25.04 2.70 53.87
N GLN A 273 24.07 2.85 52.96
CA GLN A 273 24.32 2.70 51.52
C GLN A 273 23.69 3.84 50.72
N ALA A 274 24.52 4.38 49.83
CA ALA A 274 24.28 5.54 49.00
C ALA A 274 23.04 5.38 48.10
N HIS A 275 22.25 6.44 48.05
CA HIS A 275 21.13 6.59 47.11
C HIS A 275 21.65 6.64 45.67
N HIS A 276 21.36 5.61 44.88
CA HIS A 276 21.22 5.72 43.43
C HIS A 276 19.72 5.70 43.11
N PRO A 277 19.13 6.80 42.59
CA PRO A 277 17.72 6.79 42.22
C PRO A 277 17.57 6.11 40.86
N TYR A 278 16.98 4.92 40.86
CA TYR A 278 16.26 4.43 39.68
C TYR A 278 14.97 5.26 39.59
N THR A 279 14.95 6.31 38.77
CA THR A 279 13.73 7.04 38.48
C THR A 279 12.85 6.19 37.56
N SER A 280 11.75 5.67 38.10
CA SER A 280 10.68 5.04 37.32
C SER A 280 10.05 6.07 36.38
N CYS A 281 9.75 5.68 35.13
CA CYS A 281 9.06 6.54 34.18
C CYS A 281 7.68 6.93 34.73
N HIS A 282 7.33 8.21 34.69
CA HIS A 282 5.97 8.67 34.96
C HIS A 282 5.17 8.65 33.65
N ILE A 283 4.20 7.75 33.55
CA ILE A 283 3.39 7.55 32.35
C ILE A 283 2.05 8.27 32.52
N ILE A 284 1.64 9.00 31.49
CA ILE A 284 0.34 9.64 31.34
C ILE A 284 -0.45 8.80 30.35
N SER A 285 -1.57 8.24 30.82
CA SER A 285 -2.48 7.48 29.97
C SER A 285 -3.55 8.40 29.39
N LEU A 286 -3.68 8.40 28.06
CA LEU A 286 -4.70 9.12 27.32
C LEU A 286 -5.96 8.26 27.26
N THR A 287 -7.10 8.81 27.67
CA THR A 287 -8.39 8.09 27.71
C THR A 287 -9.48 8.77 26.89
N ASP A 288 -9.19 9.94 26.33
CA ASP A 288 -10.08 10.74 25.51
C ASP A 288 -9.86 10.43 24.02
N SER A 289 -10.93 10.19 23.29
CA SER A 289 -10.90 9.91 21.84
C SER A 289 -10.34 11.07 21.02
N GLU A 290 -10.52 12.31 21.50
CA GLU A 290 -10.01 13.53 20.86
C GLU A 290 -8.47 13.54 20.79
N SER A 291 -7.79 12.93 21.76
CA SER A 291 -6.32 12.86 21.76
C SER A 291 -5.74 12.09 20.57
N PHE A 292 -6.54 11.21 19.93
CA PHE A 292 -6.16 10.37 18.79
C PHE A 292 -6.73 10.86 17.46
N ASP A 293 -7.75 11.72 17.45
CA ASP A 293 -8.46 12.10 16.23
C ASP A 293 -7.66 13.10 15.37
N THR A 294 -7.16 12.67 14.21
CA THR A 294 -6.47 13.55 13.25
C THR A 294 -7.36 13.99 12.09
N THR A 295 -8.66 13.71 12.14
CA THR A 295 -9.62 14.05 11.08
C THR A 295 -9.59 15.55 10.81
N ARG A 296 -9.70 16.39 11.84
CA ARG A 296 -9.73 17.86 11.70
C ARG A 296 -8.55 18.41 10.88
N ILE A 297 -7.31 18.05 11.23
CA ILE A 297 -6.11 18.55 10.53
C ILE A 297 -6.06 18.05 9.08
N LYS A 298 -6.51 16.82 8.80
CA LYS A 298 -6.61 16.29 7.44
C LYS A 298 -7.63 17.09 6.63
N CYS A 299 -8.81 17.32 7.18
CA CYS A 299 -9.88 18.09 6.54
C CYS A 299 -9.42 19.52 6.22
N GLU A 300 -8.82 20.23 7.18
CA GLU A 300 -8.29 21.58 6.97
C GLU A 300 -7.20 21.59 5.87
N THR A 301 -6.25 20.64 5.92
CA THR A 301 -5.19 20.51 4.91
C THR A 301 -5.76 20.31 3.50
N VAL A 302 -6.72 19.39 3.35
CA VAL A 302 -7.37 19.07 2.08
C VAL A 302 -8.22 20.24 1.58
N ASN A 303 -8.89 20.97 2.47
CA ASN A 303 -9.68 22.16 2.12
C ASN A 303 -8.82 23.31 1.57
N HIS A 304 -7.65 23.57 2.15
CA HIS A 304 -6.72 24.56 1.61
C HIS A 304 -6.16 24.16 0.24
N LEU A 305 -5.85 22.87 0.07
CA LEU A 305 -5.33 22.32 -1.17
C LEU A 305 -6.37 22.28 -2.29
N GLY A 306 -7.61 21.86 -1.99
CA GLY A 306 -8.69 21.67 -2.96
C GLY A 306 -9.01 22.93 -3.76
N LYS A 307 -8.98 24.10 -3.13
CA LYS A 307 -9.21 25.41 -3.79
C LYS A 307 -8.18 25.72 -4.90
N LYS A 308 -6.97 25.16 -4.80
CA LYS A 308 -5.87 25.38 -5.76
C LYS A 308 -5.54 24.12 -6.57
N TRP A 309 -6.33 23.05 -6.43
CA TRP A 309 -6.04 21.76 -7.03
C TRP A 309 -5.91 21.79 -8.56
N PRO A 310 -6.84 22.42 -9.32
CA PRO A 310 -6.70 22.47 -10.79
C PRO A 310 -5.42 23.17 -11.25
N ALA A 311 -5.00 24.21 -10.54
CA ALA A 311 -3.75 24.92 -10.84
C ALA A 311 -2.52 24.03 -10.59
N LEU A 312 -2.54 23.21 -9.53
CA LEU A 312 -1.49 22.25 -9.24
C LEU A 312 -1.43 21.13 -10.29
N VAL A 313 -2.59 20.60 -10.72
CA VAL A 313 -2.69 19.63 -11.81
C VAL A 313 -2.06 20.19 -13.09
N GLU A 314 -2.29 21.47 -13.43
CA GLU A 314 -1.68 22.10 -14.60
C GLU A 314 -0.15 22.28 -14.46
N VAL A 315 0.34 22.63 -13.26
CA VAL A 315 1.79 22.69 -12.97
C VAL A 315 2.44 21.32 -13.22
N VAL A 316 1.88 20.24 -12.68
CA VAL A 316 2.42 18.89 -12.84
C VAL A 316 2.26 18.38 -14.28
N SER A 317 1.16 18.71 -14.95
CA SER A 317 0.95 18.40 -16.36
C SER A 317 2.03 19.00 -17.25
N ARG A 318 2.46 20.23 -16.97
CA ARG A 318 3.61 20.85 -17.65
C ARG A 318 4.92 20.11 -17.37
N MET A 319 5.15 19.64 -16.12
CA MET A 319 6.33 18.83 -15.77
C MET A 319 6.36 17.51 -16.56
N ILE A 320 5.23 16.80 -16.67
CA ILE A 320 5.12 15.54 -17.44
C ILE A 320 5.39 15.78 -18.93
N LYS A 321 4.79 16.84 -19.50
CA LYS A 321 5.01 17.22 -20.92
C LYS A 321 6.47 17.60 -21.18
N ALA A 322 7.12 18.31 -20.25
CA ALA A 322 8.53 18.70 -20.36
C ALA A 322 9.46 17.48 -20.40
N LEU A 323 9.21 16.46 -19.56
CA LEU A 323 9.96 15.19 -19.62
C LEU A 323 9.74 14.44 -20.94
N SER A 324 8.54 14.53 -21.52
CA SER A 324 8.17 13.81 -22.74
C SER A 324 8.74 14.44 -24.02
N GLY A 325 8.86 15.78 -24.06
CA GLY A 325 9.41 16.53 -25.20
C GLY A 325 10.94 16.58 -25.24
N SER A 326 11.60 16.32 -24.11
CA SER A 326 13.06 16.42 -23.96
C SER A 326 13.79 15.16 -24.48
N GLN A 327 13.70 14.86 -25.77
CA GLN A 327 14.42 13.74 -26.42
C GLN A 327 15.97 13.85 -26.39
N SER A 328 16.54 14.89 -25.77
CA SER A 328 17.98 15.22 -25.86
C SER A 328 18.67 15.45 -24.51
N GLN A 329 17.99 15.39 -23.37
CA GLN A 329 18.65 15.57 -22.07
C GLN A 329 18.90 14.23 -21.40
N ASN A 330 20.11 14.06 -20.88
CA ASN A 330 20.56 12.87 -20.17
C ASN A 330 19.49 12.47 -19.12
N PRO A 331 18.89 11.26 -19.20
CA PRO A 331 17.88 10.79 -18.24
C PRO A 331 18.37 10.82 -16.78
N GLN A 332 19.68 10.87 -16.59
CA GLN A 332 20.35 10.96 -15.29
C GLN A 332 20.61 12.40 -14.82
N SER A 333 20.08 13.42 -15.51
CA SER A 333 20.23 14.80 -15.06
C SER A 333 19.52 14.99 -13.71
N LEU A 334 20.15 15.74 -12.80
CA LEU A 334 19.58 16.03 -11.48
C LEU A 334 18.20 16.68 -11.56
N THR A 335 17.96 17.50 -12.60
CA THR A 335 16.66 18.14 -12.86
C THR A 335 15.60 17.12 -13.27
N ALA A 336 15.92 16.17 -14.15
CA ALA A 336 14.97 15.13 -14.56
C ALA A 336 14.58 14.24 -13.36
N ILE A 337 15.56 13.84 -12.55
CA ILE A 337 15.31 13.04 -11.34
C ILE A 337 14.44 13.80 -10.33
N ALA A 338 14.76 15.08 -10.05
CA ALA A 338 13.96 15.90 -9.14
C ALA A 338 12.52 16.09 -9.64
N THR A 339 12.35 16.27 -10.96
CA THR A 339 11.04 16.43 -11.60
C THR A 339 10.24 15.14 -11.54
N GLU A 340 10.86 14.00 -11.85
CA GLU A 340 10.22 12.68 -11.72
C GLU A 340 9.77 12.42 -10.28
N THR A 341 10.64 12.64 -9.29
CA THR A 341 10.29 12.49 -7.87
C THR A 341 9.10 13.37 -7.51
N CYS A 342 9.10 14.65 -7.90
CA CYS A 342 8.01 15.58 -7.63
C CYS A 342 6.67 15.12 -8.23
N ILE A 343 6.68 14.65 -9.49
CA ILE A 343 5.50 14.10 -10.15
C ILE A 343 4.99 12.87 -9.39
N LEU A 344 5.88 11.96 -8.98
CA LEU A 344 5.50 10.75 -8.26
C LEU A 344 4.92 11.07 -6.87
N THR A 345 5.51 12.02 -6.13
CA THR A 345 4.98 12.50 -4.84
C THR A 345 3.58 13.09 -5.03
N PHE A 346 3.37 13.91 -6.05
CA PHE A 346 2.05 14.45 -6.38
C PHE A 346 1.02 13.36 -6.70
N LEU A 347 1.38 12.40 -7.56
CA LEU A 347 0.46 11.32 -7.95
C LEU A 347 0.11 10.41 -6.77
N ARG A 348 1.06 10.15 -5.87
CA ARG A 348 0.80 9.39 -4.64
C ARG A 348 -0.08 10.17 -3.68
N LEU A 349 0.16 11.47 -3.51
CA LEU A 349 -0.73 12.32 -2.72
C LEU A 349 -2.16 12.30 -3.29
N TRP A 350 -2.31 12.41 -4.62
CA TRP A 350 -3.62 12.34 -5.26
C TRP A 350 -4.31 11.00 -4.96
N GLU A 351 -3.60 9.88 -5.14
CA GLU A 351 -4.09 8.54 -4.79
C GLU A 351 -4.52 8.47 -3.31
N SER A 352 -3.68 8.94 -2.40
CA SER A 352 -3.96 8.92 -0.96
C SER A 352 -5.19 9.77 -0.60
N ILE A 353 -5.38 10.94 -1.20
CA ILE A 353 -6.56 11.79 -0.93
C ILE A 353 -7.87 11.13 -1.37
N ILE A 354 -7.89 10.51 -2.56
CA ILE A 354 -9.13 9.90 -3.08
C ILE A 354 -9.38 8.50 -2.51
N SER A 355 -8.38 7.89 -1.86
CA SER A 355 -8.52 6.58 -1.26
C SER A 355 -9.37 6.63 0.01
N VAL A 356 -10.23 5.62 0.18
CA VAL A 356 -11.00 5.41 1.42
C VAL A 356 -10.07 5.27 2.64
N LYS A 357 -8.82 4.83 2.42
CA LYS A 357 -7.80 4.65 3.46
C LYS A 357 -7.39 5.95 4.15
N ALA A 358 -7.67 7.12 3.57
CA ALA A 358 -7.38 8.40 4.22
C ALA A 358 -8.40 8.81 5.30
N ASN A 359 -9.53 8.10 5.40
CA ASN A 359 -10.66 8.43 6.29
C ASN A 359 -11.22 9.85 6.05
N LEU A 360 -11.14 10.33 4.80
CA LEU A 360 -11.76 11.58 4.37
C LEU A 360 -13.20 11.31 3.91
N SER A 361 -14.09 12.27 4.15
CA SER A 361 -15.47 12.16 3.67
C SER A 361 -15.57 12.37 2.15
N VAL A 362 -16.65 11.87 1.54
CA VAL A 362 -16.92 12.04 0.10
C VAL A 362 -16.96 13.52 -0.31
N VAL A 363 -17.43 14.40 0.58
CA VAL A 363 -17.50 15.85 0.31
C VAL A 363 -16.10 16.47 0.21
N GLU A 364 -15.17 15.99 1.04
CA GLU A 364 -13.79 16.51 1.08
C GLU A 364 -12.95 16.00 -0.09
N THR A 365 -13.23 14.80 -0.59
CA THR A 365 -12.52 14.22 -1.72
C THR A 365 -13.07 14.70 -3.08
N GLN A 366 -14.32 15.19 -3.12
CA GLN A 366 -14.98 15.65 -4.35
C GLN A 366 -14.12 16.57 -5.25
N PRO A 367 -13.44 17.62 -4.74
CA PRO A 367 -12.64 18.52 -5.58
C PRO A 367 -11.47 17.84 -6.30
N PHE A 368 -11.03 16.68 -5.80
CA PHE A 368 -9.89 15.93 -6.30
C PHE A 368 -10.29 14.92 -7.39
N HIS A 369 -11.58 14.65 -7.57
CA HIS A 369 -12.06 13.89 -8.73
C HIS A 369 -12.13 14.74 -10.00
N ALA A 370 -12.25 16.07 -9.85
CA ALA A 370 -12.14 17.00 -10.96
C ALA A 370 -10.76 16.88 -11.65
N GLN A 371 -10.74 17.07 -12.97
CA GLN A 371 -9.55 16.99 -13.84
C GLN A 371 -9.00 15.58 -14.13
N LEU A 372 -9.49 14.51 -13.48
CA LEU A 372 -8.99 13.14 -13.75
C LEU A 372 -9.18 12.73 -15.22
N ASP A 373 -10.30 13.12 -15.82
CA ASP A 373 -10.66 12.89 -17.22
C ASP A 373 -9.69 13.57 -18.20
N HIS A 374 -9.33 14.83 -17.95
CA HIS A 374 -8.36 15.58 -18.74
C HIS A 374 -6.94 15.07 -18.52
N PHE A 375 -6.61 14.70 -17.29
CA PHE A 375 -5.30 14.19 -16.90
C PHE A 375 -4.99 12.84 -17.55
N GLN A 376 -6.01 12.00 -17.80
CA GLN A 376 -5.86 10.73 -18.53
C GLN A 376 -5.19 10.92 -19.91
N LEU A 377 -5.43 12.04 -20.60
CA LEU A 377 -4.82 12.31 -21.90
C LEU A 377 -3.28 12.32 -21.83
N LEU A 378 -2.69 12.57 -20.66
CA LEU A 378 -1.25 12.52 -20.46
C LEU A 378 -0.68 11.10 -20.55
N LEU A 379 -1.47 10.05 -20.29
CA LEU A 379 -1.05 8.65 -20.50
C LEU A 379 -0.62 8.42 -21.95
N LEU A 380 -1.25 9.10 -22.91
CA LEU A 380 -0.92 8.97 -24.33
C LEU A 380 0.35 9.76 -24.74
N SER A 381 0.90 10.55 -23.83
CA SER A 381 2.06 11.42 -24.05
C SER A 381 3.30 10.96 -23.28
N THR A 382 3.13 10.42 -22.08
CA THR A 382 4.25 10.05 -21.20
C THR A 382 4.95 8.78 -21.68
N LYS A 383 6.28 8.80 -21.66
CA LYS A 383 7.13 7.66 -22.02
C LYS A 383 7.87 7.06 -20.81
N ASN A 384 7.80 7.72 -19.65
CA ASN A 384 8.41 7.24 -18.43
C ASN A 384 7.52 6.14 -17.83
N SER A 385 8.04 4.91 -17.74
CA SER A 385 7.30 3.75 -17.26
C SER A 385 6.90 3.86 -15.78
N VAL A 386 7.71 4.51 -14.95
CA VAL A 386 7.46 4.69 -13.51
C VAL A 386 6.29 5.65 -13.29
N ILE A 387 6.32 6.81 -13.97
CA ILE A 387 5.22 7.78 -13.93
C ILE A 387 3.94 7.16 -14.49
N TYR A 388 4.04 6.47 -15.64
CA TYR A 388 2.89 5.80 -16.26
C TYR A 388 2.26 4.78 -15.31
N LYS A 389 3.07 3.93 -14.68
CA LYS A 389 2.61 2.93 -13.71
C LYS A 389 1.88 3.58 -12.53
N GLN A 390 2.41 4.68 -11.99
CA GLN A 390 1.77 5.42 -10.90
C GLN A 390 0.46 6.09 -11.34
N MET A 391 0.39 6.63 -12.56
CA MET A 391 -0.86 7.15 -13.12
C MET A 391 -1.93 6.06 -13.26
N LEU A 392 -1.55 4.85 -13.68
CA LEU A 392 -2.50 3.73 -13.70
C LEU A 392 -2.98 3.37 -12.29
N THR A 393 -2.12 3.42 -11.26
CA THR A 393 -2.55 3.22 -9.87
C THR A 393 -3.60 4.25 -9.48
N LEU A 394 -3.32 5.54 -9.72
CA LEU A 394 -4.25 6.64 -9.45
C LEU A 394 -5.61 6.42 -10.11
N PHE A 395 -5.65 6.07 -11.40
CA PHE A 395 -6.92 5.85 -12.09
C PHE A 395 -7.64 4.59 -11.63
N ASN A 396 -6.93 3.53 -11.23
CA ASN A 396 -7.53 2.35 -10.62
C ASN A 396 -8.16 2.67 -9.26
N GLU A 397 -7.55 3.56 -8.48
CA GLU A 397 -8.10 4.07 -7.21
C GLU A 397 -9.29 5.01 -7.46
N ALA A 398 -9.24 5.86 -8.48
CA ALA A 398 -10.38 6.70 -8.85
C ALA A 398 -11.59 5.87 -9.30
N LEU A 399 -11.36 4.76 -10.00
CA LEU A 399 -12.39 3.80 -10.39
C LEU A 399 -12.58 2.68 -9.34
N CYS A 400 -12.31 2.94 -8.05
CA CYS A 400 -12.31 1.92 -6.98
C CYS A 400 -13.67 1.20 -6.83
N TYR A 401 -13.81 0.14 -7.62
CA TYR A 401 -15.05 -0.58 -7.77
C TYR A 401 -15.30 -1.53 -6.60
N GLY A 402 -14.28 -2.20 -6.05
CA GLY A 402 -14.45 -3.21 -5.01
C GLY A 402 -14.94 -2.71 -3.64
N SER A 403 -14.66 -1.46 -3.27
CA SER A 403 -14.99 -0.91 -1.94
C SER A 403 -16.01 0.22 -1.98
N THR A 404 -15.91 1.14 -2.95
CA THR A 404 -16.66 2.40 -2.96
C THR A 404 -17.76 2.36 -4.01
N LEU A 405 -17.38 2.23 -5.28
CA LEU A 405 -18.35 2.32 -6.37
C LEU A 405 -19.26 1.11 -6.43
N ALA A 406 -18.85 -0.09 -6.00
CA ALA A 406 -19.75 -1.25 -5.98
C ALA A 406 -20.97 -1.03 -5.08
N LEU A 407 -20.83 -0.27 -3.99
CA LEU A 407 -21.86 -0.08 -2.97
C LEU A 407 -22.72 1.16 -3.21
N GLN A 408 -22.26 2.12 -4.01
CA GLN A 408 -22.99 3.36 -4.29
C GLN A 408 -24.17 3.14 -5.25
N ASP A 409 -25.26 3.87 -5.07
CA ASP A 409 -26.42 3.82 -5.98
C ASP A 409 -26.22 4.67 -7.25
N PHE A 410 -25.46 5.76 -7.14
CA PHE A 410 -25.15 6.67 -8.25
C PHE A 410 -23.65 6.77 -8.47
N ILE A 411 -23.22 6.92 -9.72
CA ILE A 411 -21.83 7.09 -10.10
C ILE A 411 -21.54 8.58 -10.26
N PRO A 412 -20.45 9.13 -9.69
CA PRO A 412 -20.07 10.51 -9.93
C PRO A 412 -19.73 10.79 -11.40
N ASP A 413 -20.13 11.95 -11.92
CA ASP A 413 -19.95 12.35 -13.33
C ASP A 413 -18.48 12.28 -13.79
N GLU A 414 -17.53 12.69 -12.94
CA GLU A 414 -16.11 12.66 -13.25
C GLU A 414 -15.58 11.23 -13.37
N VAL A 415 -16.08 10.31 -12.54
CA VAL A 415 -15.73 8.89 -12.55
C VAL A 415 -16.29 8.21 -13.80
N GLY A 416 -17.54 8.49 -14.14
CA GLY A 416 -18.17 8.04 -15.40
C GLY A 416 -17.40 8.56 -16.61
N SER A 417 -17.09 9.86 -16.65
CA SER A 417 -16.33 10.51 -17.72
C SER A 417 -14.94 9.88 -17.91
N LEU A 418 -14.23 9.59 -16.81
CA LEU A 418 -12.96 8.88 -16.84
C LEU A 418 -13.12 7.47 -17.45
N ALA A 419 -14.14 6.72 -17.02
CA ALA A 419 -14.42 5.37 -17.53
C ALA A 419 -14.70 5.37 -19.05
N HIS A 420 -15.56 6.27 -19.52
CA HIS A 420 -15.86 6.45 -20.96
C HIS A 420 -14.62 6.81 -21.77
N ASN A 421 -13.78 7.71 -21.26
CA ASN A 421 -12.55 8.11 -21.92
C ASN A 421 -11.51 6.97 -21.97
N VAL A 422 -11.40 6.13 -20.93
CA VAL A 422 -10.58 4.92 -20.93
C VAL A 422 -11.05 3.95 -22.01
N VAL A 423 -12.34 3.62 -22.03
CA VAL A 423 -12.95 2.73 -23.04
C VAL A 423 -12.73 3.28 -24.45
N ARG A 424 -12.91 4.58 -24.68
CA ARG A 424 -12.63 5.23 -25.97
C ARG A 424 -11.16 5.08 -26.38
N CYS A 425 -10.22 5.28 -25.46
CA CYS A 425 -8.79 5.18 -25.74
C CYS A 425 -8.33 3.75 -26.09
N VAL A 426 -8.94 2.73 -25.47
CA VAL A 426 -8.71 1.31 -25.81
C VAL A 426 -9.37 0.95 -27.13
N LYS A 427 -10.59 1.46 -27.38
CA LYS A 427 -11.31 1.26 -28.63
C LYS A 427 -10.50 1.74 -29.84
N ASP A 428 -9.72 2.80 -29.71
CA ASP A 428 -8.85 3.28 -30.79
C ASP A 428 -7.46 2.60 -30.80
N HIS A 429 -7.20 1.59 -29.96
CA HIS A 429 -5.89 0.96 -29.65
C HIS A 429 -4.79 1.91 -29.12
N ARG A 430 -5.07 3.20 -29.03
CA ARG A 430 -4.11 4.27 -28.73
C ARG A 430 -3.37 4.04 -27.41
N ILE A 431 -4.07 3.57 -26.37
CA ILE A 431 -3.47 3.41 -25.04
C ILE A 431 -2.66 2.13 -24.90
N LEU A 432 -3.10 1.03 -25.54
CA LEU A 432 -2.40 -0.26 -25.51
C LEU A 432 -1.11 -0.20 -26.33
N ASP A 433 -1.14 0.42 -27.52
CA ASP A 433 0.02 0.55 -28.41
C ASP A 433 1.09 1.51 -27.87
N LYS A 434 0.66 2.54 -27.14
CA LYS A 434 1.56 3.55 -26.55
C LYS A 434 2.06 3.21 -25.16
N MET A 435 1.66 2.06 -24.61
CA MET A 435 2.12 1.66 -23.29
C MET A 435 3.66 1.62 -23.28
N PRO A 436 4.33 2.21 -22.28
CA PRO A 436 5.77 2.23 -22.24
C PRO A 436 6.28 0.80 -22.01
N LYS A 437 7.14 0.34 -22.92
CA LYS A 437 7.85 -0.92 -22.70
C LYS A 437 8.83 -0.73 -21.56
N SER A 438 9.00 -1.78 -20.78
CA SER A 438 9.94 -1.69 -19.68
C SER A 438 11.36 -1.65 -20.22
N THR A 439 12.04 -0.53 -20.02
CA THR A 439 13.49 -0.42 -20.23
C THR A 439 14.22 -0.94 -18.98
N TYR A 440 13.82 -2.08 -18.42
CA TYR A 440 14.66 -2.75 -17.44
C TYR A 440 15.80 -3.43 -18.20
N THR A 441 16.94 -2.73 -18.29
CA THR A 441 18.20 -3.41 -18.00
C THR A 441 18.04 -3.93 -16.57
N SER A 442 17.79 -5.22 -16.37
CA SER A 442 17.85 -5.79 -15.03
C SER A 442 19.18 -5.37 -14.38
N PRO A 443 19.19 -4.55 -13.30
CA PRO A 443 20.38 -4.35 -12.52
C PRO A 443 20.42 -5.46 -11.46
N LEU A 444 20.28 -6.72 -11.89
CA LEU A 444 20.97 -7.82 -11.19
C LEU A 444 22.47 -7.81 -11.53
N GLY A 445 22.96 -6.80 -12.26
CA GLY A 445 24.34 -6.37 -12.17
C GLY A 445 24.55 -5.60 -10.87
N PHE A 446 25.27 -6.20 -9.93
CA PHE A 446 25.76 -5.47 -8.75
C PHE A 446 26.47 -4.19 -9.22
N LEU A 447 25.98 -3.03 -8.79
CA LEU A 447 26.72 -1.78 -8.93
C LEU A 447 27.91 -1.85 -7.96
N GLY A 448 29.11 -2.01 -8.51
CA GLY A 448 30.35 -1.93 -7.76
C GLY A 448 30.61 -0.54 -7.22
N TYR A 449 31.53 -0.42 -6.27
CA TYR A 449 32.04 0.86 -5.78
C TYR A 449 32.50 1.73 -6.97
N LYS A 450 32.03 2.98 -7.04
CA LYS A 450 32.17 3.95 -8.16
C LYS A 450 31.26 3.74 -9.38
N GLY A 451 30.24 2.89 -9.29
CA GLY A 451 29.22 2.78 -10.33
C GLY A 451 29.61 1.89 -11.52
N GLU A 452 30.63 1.05 -11.37
CA GLU A 452 30.98 0.05 -12.39
C GLU A 452 30.02 -1.16 -12.32
N ILE A 453 29.58 -1.63 -13.48
CA ILE A 453 28.66 -2.77 -13.59
C ILE A 453 29.45 -4.05 -13.35
N ILE A 454 29.10 -4.81 -12.31
CA ILE A 454 29.65 -6.13 -12.02
C ILE A 454 28.65 -7.19 -12.47
N ARG A 455 29.11 -8.18 -13.25
CA ARG A 455 28.28 -9.33 -13.64
C ARG A 455 28.51 -10.50 -12.70
N TYR A 456 27.44 -11.23 -12.40
CA TYR A 456 27.49 -12.49 -11.68
C TYR A 456 27.30 -13.63 -12.70
N HIS A 457 28.34 -14.45 -12.88
CA HIS A 457 28.30 -15.65 -13.71
C HIS A 457 29.20 -16.72 -13.09
N ASP A 458 28.80 -17.99 -13.13
CA ASP A 458 29.54 -19.14 -12.57
C ASP A 458 30.05 -18.94 -11.14
N ASN A 459 29.18 -18.48 -10.22
CA ASN A 459 29.52 -18.20 -8.82
C ASN A 459 30.72 -17.24 -8.62
N ARG A 460 31.06 -16.42 -9.62
CA ARG A 460 32.13 -15.40 -9.53
C ARG A 460 31.63 -14.04 -10.01
N LEU A 461 32.09 -13.00 -9.32
CA LEU A 461 31.86 -11.59 -9.68
C LEU A 461 33.00 -11.13 -10.59
N SER A 462 32.67 -10.60 -11.78
CA SER A 462 33.67 -10.03 -12.70
C SER A 462 33.28 -8.62 -13.17
N PRO A 463 34.22 -7.66 -13.18
CA PRO A 463 34.01 -6.33 -13.76
C PRO A 463 33.99 -6.40 -15.29
N VAL A 464 33.11 -5.60 -15.93
CA VAL A 464 33.05 -5.49 -17.39
C VAL A 464 34.17 -4.57 -17.88
N ASN A 465 35.39 -5.09 -18.01
CA ASN A 465 36.48 -4.35 -18.65
C ASN A 465 36.38 -4.44 -20.17
N GLY A 466 36.49 -3.27 -20.82
CA GLY A 466 36.24 -3.04 -22.23
C GLY A 466 37.20 -3.75 -23.18
N GLU A 467 36.64 -4.28 -24.27
CA GLU A 467 37.40 -4.65 -25.45
C GLU A 467 37.75 -3.39 -26.26
N GLN A 468 39.01 -2.96 -26.17
CA GLN A 468 39.68 -2.22 -27.24
C GLN A 468 41.08 -2.78 -27.47
N ASN A 469 41.24 -3.43 -28.63
CA ASN A 469 42.43 -3.53 -29.50
C ASN A 469 43.82 -3.91 -28.95
N GLY A 470 44.41 -4.95 -29.57
CA GLY A 470 45.82 -4.86 -30.02
C GLY A 470 46.72 -6.09 -29.82
N GLY A 471 46.64 -7.06 -30.74
CA GLY A 471 47.77 -7.82 -31.36
C GLY A 471 48.84 -8.56 -30.53
N ARG A 472 49.00 -9.87 -30.76
CA ARG A 472 50.08 -10.44 -31.60
C ARG A 472 50.05 -11.98 -31.60
N VAL A 473 50.33 -12.49 -32.80
CA VAL A 473 50.61 -13.87 -33.20
C VAL A 473 51.74 -14.51 -32.39
N SER A 474 51.61 -15.80 -32.07
CA SER A 474 52.69 -16.81 -32.16
C SER A 474 52.13 -18.24 -32.20
N THR A 475 52.33 -18.87 -33.35
CA THR A 475 52.38 -20.31 -33.67
C THR A 475 53.49 -21.01 -32.84
N VAL A 476 53.53 -22.31 -32.53
CA VAL A 476 53.86 -23.48 -33.38
C VAL A 476 53.91 -24.77 -32.51
N ASP A 477 53.39 -25.88 -33.06
CA ASP A 477 53.64 -27.35 -32.95
C ASP A 477 53.67 -28.20 -31.66
N GLY A 478 53.01 -29.37 -31.79
CA GLY A 478 53.25 -30.60 -31.01
C GLY A 478 52.14 -31.67 -31.11
N VAL A 479 52.18 -32.52 -32.14
CA VAL A 479 51.39 -33.77 -32.38
C VAL A 479 52.36 -34.98 -32.19
N PRO A 480 52.00 -36.28 -31.98
CA PRO A 480 50.71 -37.01 -32.19
C PRO A 480 50.26 -38.04 -31.11
N GLY A 481 49.04 -38.58 -31.29
CA GLY A 481 48.67 -39.92 -30.81
C GLY A 481 47.20 -40.32 -31.03
N SER A 482 46.92 -41.04 -32.14
CA SER A 482 45.92 -42.14 -32.38
C SER A 482 44.54 -42.15 -31.67
N SER A 483 43.40 -42.54 -32.23
CA SER A 483 42.95 -43.02 -33.56
C SER A 483 41.43 -43.27 -33.48
N SER A 484 40.70 -42.83 -34.53
CA SER A 484 39.49 -43.42 -35.16
C SER A 484 38.17 -43.67 -34.39
N SER A 485 37.13 -42.92 -34.78
CA SER A 485 35.71 -43.25 -35.10
C SER A 485 34.77 -42.17 -34.52
N SER A 486 33.74 -41.62 -35.16
CA SER A 486 33.12 -41.74 -36.49
C SER A 486 32.14 -40.56 -36.69
N SER A 487 32.04 -40.03 -37.92
CA SER A 487 30.86 -39.41 -38.56
C SER A 487 30.02 -38.33 -37.83
N GLY A 488 30.23 -37.07 -38.22
CA GLY A 488 29.24 -36.21 -38.91
C GLY A 488 28.03 -35.65 -38.15
N ALA A 489 28.18 -34.45 -37.59
CA ALA A 489 27.09 -33.47 -37.48
C ALA A 489 27.68 -32.04 -37.49
N SER A 490 27.39 -31.31 -38.57
CA SER A 490 27.75 -29.90 -38.75
C SER A 490 26.82 -29.00 -37.94
N SER A 491 27.29 -28.48 -36.81
CA SER A 491 26.67 -27.36 -36.09
C SER A 491 27.36 -26.06 -36.48
N SER A 492 26.69 -25.24 -37.29
CA SER A 492 27.09 -23.87 -37.57
C SER A 492 26.93 -23.02 -36.31
N ASN A 493 28.05 -22.58 -35.74
CA ASN A 493 28.11 -21.57 -34.70
C ASN A 493 27.44 -20.26 -35.19
N ARG A 494 26.24 -19.97 -34.71
CA ARG A 494 25.74 -18.59 -34.62
C ARG A 494 26.11 -18.05 -33.26
N ALA A 495 26.96 -17.02 -33.26
CA ALA A 495 27.22 -16.20 -32.09
C ALA A 495 25.89 -15.77 -31.47
N ALA A 496 25.68 -16.12 -30.21
CA ALA A 496 24.52 -15.70 -29.44
C ALA A 496 24.64 -14.20 -29.14
N ALA A 497 24.14 -13.37 -30.06
CA ALA A 497 23.72 -12.02 -29.72
C ALA A 497 22.53 -12.17 -28.77
N THR A 498 22.76 -11.98 -27.47
CA THR A 498 21.69 -11.98 -26.47
C THR A 498 20.76 -10.81 -26.77
N VAL A 499 19.59 -11.10 -27.34
CA VAL A 499 18.51 -10.14 -27.53
C VAL A 499 18.07 -9.66 -26.15
N ILE A 500 18.27 -8.36 -25.87
CA ILE A 500 17.63 -7.69 -24.74
C ILE A 500 16.13 -7.68 -25.05
N THR A 501 15.34 -8.53 -24.40
CA THR A 501 13.89 -8.58 -24.57
C THR A 501 13.27 -7.32 -23.99
N CYS A 502 12.95 -6.36 -24.86
CA CYS A 502 12.14 -5.19 -24.55
C CYS A 502 10.66 -5.62 -24.44
N GLY A 503 10.30 -6.21 -23.30
CA GLY A 503 8.93 -6.65 -22.97
C GLY A 503 8.18 -5.63 -22.10
N TYR A 504 6.87 -5.81 -21.95
CA TYR A 504 6.10 -5.07 -20.96
C TYR A 504 6.34 -5.62 -19.56
N ASP A 505 6.40 -4.72 -18.57
CA ASP A 505 6.38 -5.12 -17.16
C ASP A 505 5.03 -5.77 -16.85
N ARG A 506 5.03 -6.96 -16.25
CA ARG A 506 3.83 -7.70 -15.85
C ARG A 506 2.91 -6.83 -14.99
N THR A 507 3.47 -6.06 -14.06
CA THR A 507 2.71 -5.18 -13.18
C THR A 507 2.04 -4.02 -13.92
N LEU A 508 2.63 -3.58 -15.03
CA LEU A 508 2.04 -2.57 -15.90
C LEU A 508 0.85 -3.16 -16.67
N MET A 509 0.99 -4.39 -17.16
CA MET A 509 -0.11 -5.12 -17.82
C MET A 509 -1.27 -5.39 -16.86
N GLN A 510 -0.99 -5.82 -15.63
CA GLN A 510 -1.97 -6.01 -14.55
C GLN A 510 -2.78 -4.73 -14.32
N LYS A 511 -2.11 -3.60 -14.07
CA LYS A 511 -2.78 -2.31 -13.81
C LYS A 511 -3.58 -1.81 -15.01
N MET A 512 -3.09 -2.02 -16.24
CA MET A 512 -3.83 -1.67 -17.46
C MET A 512 -5.07 -2.53 -17.63
N ALA A 513 -4.95 -3.85 -17.49
CA ALA A 513 -6.07 -4.77 -17.61
C ALA A 513 -7.15 -4.47 -16.55
N LEU A 514 -6.74 -4.25 -15.30
CA LEU A 514 -7.65 -3.90 -14.21
C LEU A 514 -8.36 -2.56 -14.47
N LEU A 515 -7.64 -1.55 -14.95
CA LEU A 515 -8.22 -0.24 -15.28
C LEU A 515 -9.32 -0.36 -16.34
N VAL A 516 -9.08 -1.16 -17.38
CA VAL A 516 -10.05 -1.39 -18.45
C VAL A 516 -11.27 -2.16 -17.93
N LEU A 517 -11.07 -3.21 -17.12
CA LEU A 517 -12.17 -3.97 -16.52
C LEU A 517 -13.02 -3.10 -15.59
N LYS A 518 -12.40 -2.26 -14.75
CA LYS A 518 -13.09 -1.30 -13.89
C LYS A 518 -13.89 -0.29 -14.70
N ALA A 519 -13.29 0.30 -15.74
CA ALA A 519 -13.98 1.26 -16.60
C ALA A 519 -15.23 0.64 -17.27
N VAL A 520 -15.11 -0.59 -17.77
CA VAL A 520 -16.26 -1.32 -18.35
C VAL A 520 -17.33 -1.59 -17.30
N ALA A 521 -16.96 -2.02 -16.08
CA ALA A 521 -17.91 -2.26 -15.00
C ALA A 521 -18.66 -1.00 -14.57
N VAL A 522 -17.97 0.15 -14.49
CA VAL A 522 -18.56 1.46 -14.19
C VAL A 522 -19.61 1.84 -15.24
N ILE A 523 -19.28 1.75 -16.53
CA ILE A 523 -20.23 2.08 -17.62
C ILE A 523 -21.47 1.17 -17.59
N VAL A 524 -21.28 -0.13 -17.35
CA VAL A 524 -22.42 -1.06 -17.25
C VAL A 524 -23.32 -0.74 -16.06
N LYS A 525 -22.72 -0.31 -14.95
CA LYS A 525 -23.47 0.13 -13.78
C LYS A 525 -24.22 1.44 -14.04
N GLU A 526 -23.61 2.41 -14.70
CA GLU A 526 -24.23 3.70 -15.09
C GLU A 526 -25.52 3.48 -15.89
N ILE A 527 -25.47 2.63 -16.92
CA ILE A 527 -26.63 2.29 -17.76
C ILE A 527 -27.79 1.71 -16.94
N ARG A 528 -27.51 0.97 -15.86
CA ARG A 528 -28.55 0.40 -14.99
C ARG A 528 -29.20 1.46 -14.11
N CYS A 529 -28.41 2.41 -13.61
CA CYS A 529 -28.90 3.50 -12.77
C CYS A 529 -29.85 4.40 -13.58
N ASP A 530 -29.47 4.76 -14.81
CA ASP A 530 -30.29 5.63 -15.68
C ASP A 530 -31.62 4.99 -16.10
N SER A 531 -31.69 3.66 -16.14
CA SER A 531 -32.89 2.91 -16.54
C SER A 531 -34.01 2.93 -15.48
N SER A 532 -33.76 3.45 -14.28
CA SER A 532 -34.69 3.33 -13.14
C SER A 532 -35.64 4.52 -12.96
N ASP A 533 -35.47 5.62 -13.73
CA ASP A 533 -36.19 6.89 -13.51
C ASP A 533 -36.97 7.44 -14.72
N SER A 534 -37.02 6.73 -15.87
CA SER A 534 -37.74 7.22 -17.05
C SER A 534 -39.13 6.58 -17.25
N SER A 535 -40.17 7.42 -17.21
CA SER A 535 -41.55 7.08 -17.47
C SER A 535 -41.80 6.75 -18.96
N VAL A 536 -42.08 5.47 -19.24
CA VAL A 536 -42.97 4.87 -20.28
C VAL A 536 -43.05 5.40 -21.73
N ASP A 537 -42.22 6.33 -22.21
CA ASP A 537 -42.32 6.81 -23.62
C ASP A 537 -40.97 6.94 -24.40
N SER A 538 -39.85 6.38 -23.91
CA SER A 538 -38.51 6.47 -24.53
C SER A 538 -37.87 5.15 -25.01
N SER A 539 -38.65 4.06 -25.12
CA SER A 539 -38.13 2.67 -25.22
C SER A 539 -37.18 2.37 -26.39
N ASP A 540 -37.32 3.04 -27.54
CA ASP A 540 -36.60 2.69 -28.75
C ASP A 540 -35.24 3.40 -28.88
N PHE A 541 -35.12 4.64 -28.38
CA PHE A 541 -33.86 5.39 -28.36
C PHE A 541 -32.89 4.80 -27.31
N ASP A 542 -33.40 4.50 -26.12
CA ASP A 542 -32.62 3.89 -25.03
C ASP A 542 -32.09 2.50 -25.44
N MET A 543 -32.86 1.74 -26.24
CA MET A 543 -32.41 0.43 -26.72
C MET A 543 -31.27 0.53 -27.74
N GLN A 544 -31.28 1.51 -28.64
CA GLN A 544 -30.20 1.71 -29.62
C GLN A 544 -28.90 2.17 -28.95
N GLU A 545 -28.98 3.12 -28.02
CA GLU A 545 -27.82 3.61 -27.27
C GLU A 545 -27.15 2.49 -26.46
N ILE A 546 -27.95 1.69 -25.76
CA ILE A 546 -27.42 0.57 -24.98
C ILE A 546 -26.78 -0.50 -25.87
N GLN A 547 -27.33 -0.76 -27.06
CA GLN A 547 -26.66 -1.63 -28.04
C GLN A 547 -25.35 -1.02 -28.56
N MET A 548 -25.26 0.29 -28.75
CA MET A 548 -24.00 0.94 -29.16
C MET A 548 -22.94 0.84 -28.06
N ILE A 549 -23.33 1.03 -26.80
CA ILE A 549 -22.44 0.88 -25.66
C ILE A 549 -21.96 -0.56 -25.51
N GLU A 550 -22.85 -1.56 -25.67
CA GLU A 550 -22.46 -2.97 -25.64
C GLU A 550 -21.46 -3.32 -26.75
N ARG A 551 -21.70 -2.89 -27.99
CA ARG A 551 -20.75 -3.10 -29.10
C ARG A 551 -19.39 -2.50 -28.74
N SER A 552 -19.39 -1.31 -28.14
CA SER A 552 -18.17 -0.63 -27.69
C SER A 552 -17.44 -1.41 -26.60
N ILE A 553 -18.16 -1.89 -25.57
CA ILE A 553 -17.60 -2.71 -24.48
C ILE A 553 -17.00 -4.00 -25.04
N ARG A 554 -17.75 -4.72 -25.88
CA ARG A 554 -17.30 -5.98 -26.47
C ARG A 554 -16.05 -5.79 -27.31
N ASP A 555 -15.98 -4.73 -28.13
CA ASP A 555 -14.79 -4.41 -28.91
C ASP A 555 -13.58 -4.13 -28.00
N VAL A 556 -13.78 -3.40 -26.90
CA VAL A 556 -12.72 -3.09 -25.93
C VAL A 556 -12.21 -4.34 -25.21
N VAL A 557 -13.12 -5.20 -24.73
CA VAL A 557 -12.76 -6.44 -24.04
C VAL A 557 -12.01 -7.38 -24.99
N ARG A 558 -12.44 -7.53 -26.24
CA ARG A 558 -11.72 -8.34 -27.25
C ARG A 558 -10.33 -7.82 -27.56
N LYS A 559 -10.17 -6.48 -27.61
CA LYS A 559 -8.86 -5.87 -27.84
C LYS A 559 -7.93 -6.12 -26.66
N LEU A 560 -8.43 -5.97 -25.44
CA LEU A 560 -7.68 -6.30 -24.23
C LEU A 560 -7.29 -7.79 -24.20
N GLU A 561 -8.25 -8.69 -24.46
CA GLU A 561 -8.01 -10.13 -24.54
C GLU A 561 -6.94 -10.48 -25.56
N THR A 562 -7.06 -9.96 -26.80
CA THR A 562 -6.09 -10.22 -27.87
C THR A 562 -4.73 -9.68 -27.51
N PHE A 563 -4.66 -8.46 -26.96
CA PHE A 563 -3.43 -7.86 -26.49
C PHE A 563 -2.74 -8.73 -25.43
N LEU A 564 -3.47 -9.14 -24.39
CA LEU A 564 -2.92 -9.95 -23.30
C LEU A 564 -2.50 -11.34 -23.77
N LYS A 565 -3.29 -12.00 -24.63
CA LYS A 565 -2.92 -13.29 -25.21
C LYS A 565 -1.61 -13.21 -25.99
N VAL A 566 -1.43 -12.15 -26.78
CA VAL A 566 -0.19 -11.93 -27.54
C VAL A 566 0.99 -11.64 -26.61
N GLN A 567 0.82 -10.77 -25.61
CA GLN A 567 1.93 -10.39 -24.72
C GLN A 567 2.34 -11.48 -23.73
N LEU A 568 1.40 -12.33 -23.32
CA LEU A 568 1.63 -13.42 -22.37
C LEU A 568 1.76 -14.80 -23.07
N GLU A 569 1.84 -14.82 -24.41
CA GLU A 569 2.02 -16.02 -25.23
C GLU A 569 0.96 -17.13 -25.02
N PHE A 570 -0.28 -16.75 -24.72
CA PHE A 570 -1.40 -17.70 -24.62
C PHE A 570 -1.89 -18.14 -26.01
N HIS A 571 -2.31 -19.40 -26.11
CA HIS A 571 -3.02 -19.89 -27.30
C HIS A 571 -4.29 -19.06 -27.57
N PRO A 572 -4.61 -18.72 -28.85
CA PRO A 572 -5.79 -17.92 -29.19
C PRO A 572 -7.10 -18.52 -28.69
N ASP A 573 -7.18 -19.85 -28.60
CA ASP A 573 -8.38 -20.57 -28.14
C ASP A 573 -8.53 -20.59 -26.61
N ASN A 574 -7.53 -20.17 -25.84
CA ASN A 574 -7.66 -20.11 -24.39
C ASN A 574 -8.72 -19.11 -23.99
N HIS A 575 -9.58 -19.46 -23.04
CA HIS A 575 -10.60 -18.53 -22.56
C HIS A 575 -9.99 -17.32 -21.83
N PHE A 576 -10.64 -16.16 -21.93
CA PHE A 576 -10.15 -14.93 -21.30
C PHE A 576 -10.02 -15.06 -19.76
N SER A 577 -10.93 -15.80 -19.11
CA SER A 577 -10.84 -16.13 -17.67
C SER A 577 -9.48 -16.71 -17.28
N LYS A 578 -8.93 -17.64 -18.07
CA LYS A 578 -7.63 -18.26 -17.79
C LYS A 578 -6.49 -17.25 -17.86
N VAL A 579 -6.56 -16.33 -18.82
CA VAL A 579 -5.61 -15.24 -18.98
C VAL A 579 -5.67 -14.30 -17.78
N LEU A 580 -6.87 -13.95 -17.30
CA LEU A 580 -7.05 -13.09 -16.12
C LEU A 580 -6.50 -13.73 -14.85
N ILE A 581 -6.87 -14.99 -14.56
CA ILE A 581 -6.38 -15.68 -13.36
C ILE A 581 -4.85 -15.76 -13.34
N HIS A 582 -4.22 -16.13 -14.47
CA HIS A 582 -2.76 -16.21 -14.57
C HIS A 582 -2.07 -14.83 -14.66
N LEU A 583 -2.79 -13.76 -15.01
CA LEU A 583 -2.24 -12.40 -14.98
C LEU A 583 -2.17 -11.84 -13.56
N PHE A 584 -3.08 -12.25 -12.66
CA PHE A 584 -3.21 -11.68 -11.31
C PHE A 584 -2.92 -12.67 -10.17
N ASP A 585 -2.45 -13.88 -10.45
CA ASP A 585 -2.18 -14.93 -9.44
C ASP A 585 -1.16 -14.53 -8.34
N ASP A 586 -0.39 -13.47 -8.56
CA ASP A 586 0.58 -12.89 -7.62
C ASP A 586 0.06 -11.65 -6.85
N GLN A 587 -1.19 -11.23 -7.06
CA GLN A 587 -1.80 -10.03 -6.45
C GLN A 587 -3.29 -10.29 -6.10
N ASP A 588 -3.56 -10.79 -4.89
CA ASP A 588 -4.90 -11.23 -4.43
C ASP A 588 -5.97 -10.14 -4.56
N ASP A 589 -5.66 -8.91 -4.14
CA ASP A 589 -6.55 -7.76 -4.18
C ASP A 589 -6.93 -7.37 -5.62
N TYR A 590 -5.97 -7.34 -6.55
CA TYR A 590 -6.26 -7.07 -7.96
C TYR A 590 -6.98 -8.22 -8.66
N LEU A 591 -6.66 -9.46 -8.29
CA LEU A 591 -7.34 -10.65 -8.80
C LEU A 591 -8.83 -10.60 -8.45
N VAL A 592 -9.15 -10.42 -7.16
CA VAL A 592 -10.53 -10.38 -6.68
C VAL A 592 -11.28 -9.20 -7.28
N GLU A 593 -10.67 -8.02 -7.38
CA GLU A 593 -11.30 -6.86 -8.04
C GLU A 593 -11.62 -7.12 -9.52
N ALA A 594 -10.69 -7.74 -10.26
CA ALA A 594 -10.95 -8.13 -11.64
C ALA A 594 -12.13 -9.13 -11.73
N MET A 595 -12.18 -10.10 -10.82
CA MET A 595 -13.27 -11.06 -10.74
C MET A 595 -14.62 -10.38 -10.46
N VAL A 596 -14.68 -9.44 -9.51
CA VAL A 596 -15.87 -8.60 -9.25
C VAL A 596 -16.29 -7.84 -10.51
N CYS A 597 -15.35 -7.20 -11.22
CA CYS A 597 -15.65 -6.46 -12.44
C CYS A 597 -16.29 -7.37 -13.51
N THR A 598 -15.71 -8.56 -13.76
CA THR A 598 -16.28 -9.50 -14.75
C THR A 598 -17.67 -10.01 -14.37
N LEU A 599 -17.90 -10.28 -13.08
CA LEU A 599 -19.19 -10.72 -12.56
C LEU A 599 -20.25 -9.63 -12.70
N ASP A 600 -19.91 -8.40 -12.36
CA ASP A 600 -20.84 -7.29 -12.37
C ASP A 600 -21.17 -6.82 -13.79
N VAL A 601 -20.22 -6.90 -14.72
CA VAL A 601 -20.48 -6.67 -16.15
C VAL A 601 -21.44 -7.72 -16.69
N THR A 602 -21.19 -9.00 -16.43
CA THR A 602 -22.04 -10.09 -16.94
C THR A 602 -23.42 -10.07 -16.31
N SER A 603 -23.50 -9.96 -14.99
CA SER A 603 -24.79 -9.80 -14.28
C SER A 603 -25.49 -8.55 -14.80
N GLY A 604 -24.70 -7.46 -14.91
CA GLY A 604 -24.93 -6.20 -15.60
C GLY A 604 -25.94 -6.26 -16.73
N ILE A 605 -25.47 -6.97 -17.74
CA ILE A 605 -26.04 -7.05 -19.07
C ILE A 605 -27.08 -8.18 -19.16
N SER A 606 -26.91 -9.25 -18.37
CA SER A 606 -27.82 -10.42 -18.36
C SER A 606 -29.23 -10.11 -17.89
N PHE A 607 -29.43 -9.04 -17.10
CA PHE A 607 -30.75 -8.57 -16.68
C PHE A 607 -31.69 -8.28 -17.87
N ARG A 608 -31.17 -8.03 -19.08
CA ARG A 608 -31.95 -7.71 -20.28
C ARG A 608 -32.16 -8.91 -21.22
N ASN A 609 -32.54 -10.07 -20.67
CA ASN A 609 -32.99 -11.26 -21.42
C ASN A 609 -32.01 -11.80 -22.48
N ASN A 610 -30.73 -12.01 -22.14
CA ASN A 610 -29.73 -12.64 -23.03
C ASN A 610 -29.57 -11.97 -24.41
N ALA A 611 -29.89 -10.69 -24.55
CA ALA A 611 -29.75 -9.97 -25.82
C ALA A 611 -28.28 -9.88 -26.33
N PHE A 612 -27.30 -10.31 -25.52
CA PHE A 612 -25.87 -10.09 -25.76
C PHE A 612 -25.00 -11.33 -25.43
N PRO A 613 -25.17 -12.45 -26.17
CA PRO A 613 -24.55 -13.73 -25.83
C PRO A 613 -23.02 -13.75 -25.97
N GLU A 614 -22.44 -12.99 -26.90
CA GLU A 614 -21.00 -13.00 -27.17
C GLU A 614 -20.18 -12.39 -26.01
N LEU A 615 -20.67 -11.32 -25.41
CA LEU A 615 -19.98 -10.65 -24.30
C LEU A 615 -20.06 -11.48 -23.02
N ILE A 616 -21.23 -12.09 -22.76
CA ILE A 616 -21.42 -13.05 -21.66
C ILE A 616 -20.47 -14.24 -21.83
N ALA A 617 -20.29 -14.72 -23.05
CA ALA A 617 -19.35 -15.80 -23.34
C ALA A 617 -17.91 -15.41 -22.96
N ILE A 618 -17.44 -14.22 -23.34
CA ILE A 618 -16.05 -13.76 -23.05
C ILE A 618 -15.81 -13.52 -21.55
N LEU A 619 -16.79 -12.94 -20.86
CA LEU A 619 -16.69 -12.54 -19.44
C LEU A 619 -17.41 -13.51 -18.49
N ASN A 620 -17.55 -14.78 -18.87
CA ASN A 620 -18.32 -15.75 -18.10
C ASN A 620 -17.78 -15.88 -16.65
N PRO A 621 -18.53 -15.42 -15.63
CA PRO A 621 -18.04 -15.41 -14.26
C PRO A 621 -17.88 -16.82 -13.68
N VAL A 622 -18.61 -17.81 -14.23
CA VAL A 622 -18.46 -19.22 -13.84
C VAL A 622 -17.10 -19.75 -14.27
N TYR A 623 -16.63 -19.40 -15.47
CA TYR A 623 -15.32 -19.83 -15.95
C TYR A 623 -14.20 -19.21 -15.13
N THR A 624 -14.35 -17.93 -14.76
CA THR A 624 -13.42 -17.23 -13.87
C THR A 624 -13.37 -17.88 -12.49
N PHE A 625 -14.52 -18.24 -11.90
CA PHE A 625 -14.55 -18.95 -10.62
C PHE A 625 -13.96 -20.36 -10.71
N ILE A 626 -14.20 -21.10 -11.80
CA ILE A 626 -13.61 -22.44 -12.01
C ILE A 626 -12.09 -22.34 -12.09
N GLU A 627 -11.55 -21.43 -12.90
CA GLU A 627 -10.10 -21.23 -13.03
C GLU A 627 -9.48 -20.79 -11.69
N PHE A 628 -10.13 -19.88 -10.96
CA PHE A 628 -9.71 -19.49 -9.62
C PHE A 628 -9.70 -20.67 -8.64
N SER A 629 -10.74 -21.51 -8.69
CA SER A 629 -10.86 -22.71 -7.85
C SER A 629 -9.79 -23.77 -8.15
N ASN A 630 -9.11 -23.67 -9.31
CA ASN A 630 -8.10 -24.61 -9.76
C ASN A 630 -6.65 -24.13 -9.53
N LEU A 631 -6.44 -22.96 -8.90
CA LEU A 631 -5.10 -22.39 -8.68
C LEU A 631 -4.18 -23.28 -7.81
N GLY A 632 -4.74 -24.11 -6.93
CA GLY A 632 -3.91 -24.99 -6.10
C GLY A 632 -4.71 -26.00 -5.25
N PRO A 633 -4.02 -26.98 -4.64
CA PRO A 633 -4.65 -28.07 -3.89
C PRO A 633 -5.33 -27.64 -2.59
N ASN A 634 -4.98 -26.46 -2.03
CA ASN A 634 -5.51 -25.94 -0.76
C ASN A 634 -6.41 -24.71 -0.96
N ILE A 635 -7.13 -24.64 -2.08
CA ILE A 635 -7.90 -23.46 -2.47
C ILE A 635 -8.95 -23.02 -1.44
N THR A 636 -9.55 -23.96 -0.71
CA THR A 636 -10.51 -23.66 0.35
C THR A 636 -9.88 -22.88 1.52
N HIS A 637 -8.62 -23.18 1.86
CA HIS A 637 -7.89 -22.41 2.86
C HIS A 637 -7.60 -21.00 2.37
N LEU A 638 -7.20 -20.85 1.10
CA LEU A 638 -7.03 -19.51 0.50
C LEU A 638 -8.34 -18.72 0.56
N PHE A 639 -9.49 -19.32 0.24
CA PHE A 639 -10.78 -18.64 0.31
C PHE A 639 -11.12 -18.21 1.74
N LEU A 640 -10.76 -19.01 2.73
CA LEU A 640 -10.96 -18.67 4.13
C LEU A 640 -10.06 -17.49 4.55
N ASP A 641 -8.78 -17.51 4.16
CA ASP A 641 -7.84 -16.42 4.43
C ASP A 641 -8.31 -15.11 3.77
N LEU A 642 -8.79 -15.19 2.52
CA LEU A 642 -9.36 -14.05 1.79
C LEU A 642 -10.66 -13.52 2.42
N LEU A 643 -11.48 -14.38 3.05
CA LEU A 643 -12.69 -13.96 3.77
C LEU A 643 -12.37 -13.29 5.10
N ILE A 644 -11.30 -13.69 5.78
CA ILE A 644 -10.88 -13.10 7.06
C ILE A 644 -10.13 -11.79 6.82
N SER A 645 -9.36 -11.69 5.73
CA SER A 645 -8.62 -10.49 5.37
C SER A 645 -9.54 -9.30 5.09
N THR A 646 -9.23 -8.15 5.70
CA THR A 646 -9.87 -6.86 5.43
C THR A 646 -9.28 -6.15 4.21
N GLU A 647 -8.22 -6.71 3.61
CA GLU A 647 -7.49 -6.09 2.50
C GLU A 647 -8.13 -6.37 1.14
N THR A 648 -8.95 -7.43 1.03
CA THR A 648 -9.56 -7.84 -0.25
C THR A 648 -11.08 -7.68 -0.23
N CYS A 649 -11.67 -7.42 -1.39
CA CYS A 649 -13.12 -7.40 -1.55
C CYS A 649 -13.74 -8.81 -1.77
N PHE A 650 -13.10 -9.88 -1.26
CA PHE A 650 -13.50 -11.26 -1.55
C PHE A 650 -14.86 -11.62 -0.95
N LEU A 651 -15.19 -11.08 0.22
CA LEU A 651 -16.54 -11.22 0.80
C LEU A 651 -17.61 -10.69 -0.16
N LEU A 652 -17.39 -9.50 -0.73
CA LEU A 652 -18.31 -8.88 -1.70
C LEU A 652 -18.42 -9.74 -2.96
N TYR A 653 -17.28 -10.20 -3.49
CA TYR A 653 -17.24 -11.10 -4.64
C TYR A 653 -18.05 -12.37 -4.41
N LEU A 654 -17.76 -13.11 -3.33
CA LEU A 654 -18.40 -14.39 -3.04
C LEU A 654 -19.91 -14.22 -2.83
N LEU A 655 -20.33 -13.17 -2.11
CA LEU A 655 -21.74 -12.84 -1.92
C LEU A 655 -22.47 -12.66 -3.26
N ARG A 656 -21.89 -11.86 -4.16
CA ARG A 656 -22.50 -11.57 -5.47
C ARG A 656 -22.47 -12.80 -6.38
N PHE A 657 -21.39 -13.56 -6.36
CA PHE A 657 -21.24 -14.77 -7.16
C PHE A 657 -22.27 -15.82 -6.77
N LEU A 658 -22.46 -16.08 -5.47
CA LEU A 658 -23.46 -17.03 -4.98
C LEU A 658 -24.88 -16.57 -5.31
N LYS A 659 -25.18 -15.27 -5.19
CA LYS A 659 -26.48 -14.72 -5.63
C LYS A 659 -26.70 -14.93 -7.13
N TYR A 660 -25.68 -14.68 -7.96
CA TYR A 660 -25.73 -14.91 -9.40
C TYR A 660 -25.96 -16.38 -9.73
N ALA A 661 -25.21 -17.29 -9.12
CA ALA A 661 -25.33 -18.74 -9.32
C ALA A 661 -26.73 -19.25 -8.94
N ARG A 662 -27.26 -18.80 -7.80
CA ARG A 662 -28.62 -19.15 -7.35
C ARG A 662 -29.70 -18.64 -8.30
N GLN A 663 -29.59 -17.38 -8.74
CA GLN A 663 -30.59 -16.77 -9.64
C GLN A 663 -30.56 -17.39 -11.04
N ASN A 664 -29.39 -17.85 -11.50
CA ASN A 664 -29.17 -18.35 -12.87
C ASN A 664 -28.66 -19.80 -12.90
N TRP A 665 -29.25 -20.67 -12.06
CA TRP A 665 -28.74 -22.04 -11.85
C TRP A 665 -28.61 -22.87 -13.14
N SER A 666 -29.57 -22.75 -14.06
CA SER A 666 -29.51 -23.43 -15.37
C SER A 666 -28.33 -22.97 -16.22
N MET A 667 -28.06 -21.67 -16.27
CA MET A 667 -26.89 -21.13 -16.99
C MET A 667 -25.58 -21.49 -16.29
N PHE A 668 -25.58 -21.55 -14.97
CA PHE A 668 -24.44 -21.97 -14.17
C PHE A 668 -24.04 -23.42 -14.49
N THR A 669 -24.99 -24.35 -14.41
CA THR A 669 -24.77 -25.77 -14.72
C THR A 669 -24.38 -26.00 -16.18
N GLN A 670 -25.00 -25.27 -17.12
CA GLN A 670 -24.62 -25.29 -18.54
C GLN A 670 -23.19 -24.78 -18.75
N SER A 671 -22.80 -23.69 -18.08
CA SER A 671 -21.43 -23.16 -18.16
C SER A 671 -20.41 -24.18 -17.67
N CYS A 672 -20.65 -24.84 -16.52
CA CYS A 672 -19.77 -25.92 -16.05
C CYS A 672 -19.62 -27.05 -17.09
N LEU A 673 -20.73 -27.42 -17.75
CA LEU A 673 -20.72 -28.48 -18.76
C LEU A 673 -19.92 -28.08 -20.01
N THR A 674 -20.18 -26.89 -20.55
CA THR A 674 -19.45 -26.36 -21.71
C THR A 674 -17.96 -26.22 -21.39
N TYR A 675 -17.61 -25.72 -20.21
CA TYR A 675 -16.21 -25.65 -19.77
C TYR A 675 -15.52 -27.02 -19.77
N SER A 676 -16.22 -28.06 -19.26
CA SER A 676 -15.72 -29.44 -19.26
C SER A 676 -15.49 -30.01 -20.66
N GLN A 677 -16.26 -29.57 -21.66
CA GLN A 677 -16.15 -30.05 -23.03
C GLN A 677 -15.00 -29.38 -23.79
N HIS A 678 -14.76 -28.09 -23.54
CA HIS A 678 -13.73 -27.31 -24.24
C HIS A 678 -12.32 -27.53 -23.68
N ASN A 679 -12.21 -27.75 -22.38
CA ASN A 679 -10.94 -28.09 -21.75
C ASN A 679 -10.93 -29.61 -21.57
N ASN A 680 -10.26 -30.35 -22.48
CA ASN A 680 -9.99 -31.78 -22.31
C ASN A 680 -9.22 -32.00 -21.00
N TYR A 681 -9.94 -32.15 -19.88
CA TYR A 681 -9.35 -32.36 -18.56
C TYR A 681 -8.72 -33.75 -18.51
N SER A 682 -7.45 -33.86 -18.90
CA SER A 682 -6.66 -35.09 -18.72
C SER A 682 -6.49 -35.48 -17.24
N ASN A 683 -6.80 -34.57 -16.31
CA ASN A 683 -6.69 -34.78 -14.86
C ASN A 683 -8.05 -34.98 -14.14
N ALA A 684 -9.15 -35.20 -14.86
CA ALA A 684 -10.45 -35.52 -14.26
C ALA A 684 -10.33 -36.69 -13.25
N SER A 685 -9.47 -37.66 -13.53
CA SER A 685 -9.14 -38.79 -12.66
C SER A 685 -8.52 -38.37 -11.33
N THR A 686 -7.66 -37.35 -11.32
CA THR A 686 -6.93 -36.87 -10.13
C THR A 686 -7.82 -36.00 -9.24
N LEU A 687 -8.69 -35.17 -9.84
CA LEU A 687 -9.73 -34.40 -9.15
C LEU A 687 -10.81 -35.32 -8.56
N LEU A 688 -11.28 -36.32 -9.31
CA LEU A 688 -12.22 -37.32 -8.77
C LEU A 688 -11.61 -38.13 -7.62
N GLN A 689 -10.29 -38.32 -7.60
CA GLN A 689 -9.58 -39.04 -6.53
C GLN A 689 -9.34 -38.17 -5.28
N SER A 690 -9.17 -36.85 -5.42
CA SER A 690 -9.18 -35.94 -4.26
C SER A 690 -10.59 -35.77 -3.69
N ILE A 691 -11.62 -35.66 -4.54
CA ILE A 691 -13.03 -35.56 -4.12
C ILE A 691 -13.45 -36.84 -3.38
N ARG A 692 -13.09 -38.04 -3.86
CA ARG A 692 -13.39 -39.32 -3.17
C ARG A 692 -12.78 -39.42 -1.76
N ASN A 693 -11.69 -38.73 -1.48
CA ASN A 693 -11.05 -38.75 -0.16
C ASN A 693 -11.76 -37.83 0.87
N THR A 694 -12.70 -36.97 0.45
CA THR A 694 -13.30 -35.93 1.31
C THR A 694 -14.60 -36.33 2.03
N ASN A 695 -15.12 -37.56 1.89
CA ASN A 695 -16.41 -37.99 2.47
C ASN A 695 -17.61 -37.07 2.14
N ILE A 696 -17.53 -36.27 1.07
CA ILE A 696 -18.64 -35.44 0.58
C ILE A 696 -19.50 -36.28 -0.35
N VAL A 697 -20.83 -36.25 -0.16
CA VAL A 697 -21.79 -36.98 -0.99
C VAL A 697 -21.81 -36.35 -2.39
N ILE A 698 -21.18 -37.02 -3.35
CA ILE A 698 -21.26 -36.64 -4.77
C ILE A 698 -22.65 -37.04 -5.27
N ASN A 699 -23.34 -36.16 -6.01
CA ASN A 699 -24.60 -36.51 -6.65
C ASN A 699 -24.33 -37.65 -7.65
N PRO A 700 -24.87 -38.87 -7.45
CA PRO A 700 -24.56 -40.01 -8.32
C PRO A 700 -25.13 -39.87 -9.75
N ASN A 701 -25.92 -38.82 -10.01
CA ASN A 701 -26.54 -38.54 -11.30
C ASN A 701 -25.88 -37.39 -12.09
N SER A 702 -24.84 -36.72 -11.56
CA SER A 702 -24.17 -35.63 -12.28
C SER A 702 -23.13 -36.15 -13.28
N ASN A 703 -23.39 -35.98 -14.57
CA ASN A 703 -22.41 -36.25 -15.64
C ASN A 703 -21.39 -35.09 -15.81
N ASN A 704 -21.28 -34.20 -14.83
CA ASN A 704 -20.54 -32.94 -14.94
C ASN A 704 -19.48 -32.81 -13.84
N VAL A 705 -18.29 -33.36 -14.11
CA VAL A 705 -17.15 -33.40 -13.19
C VAL A 705 -16.75 -32.00 -12.69
N ILE A 706 -16.91 -30.98 -13.53
CA ILE A 706 -16.57 -29.60 -13.18
C ILE A 706 -17.58 -29.02 -12.18
N LEU A 707 -18.86 -29.32 -12.37
CA LEU A 707 -19.90 -28.94 -11.41
C LEU A 707 -19.63 -29.58 -10.04
N ASP A 708 -19.29 -30.88 -10.03
CA ASP A 708 -18.98 -31.61 -8.79
C ASP A 708 -17.77 -31.01 -8.08
N SER A 709 -16.73 -30.63 -8.82
CA SER A 709 -15.53 -29.97 -8.29
C SER A 709 -15.87 -28.64 -7.63
N VAL A 710 -16.62 -27.78 -8.33
CA VAL A 710 -17.04 -26.46 -7.83
C VAL A 710 -17.89 -26.61 -6.57
N MET A 711 -18.86 -27.53 -6.56
CA MET A 711 -19.70 -27.77 -5.39
C MET A 711 -18.90 -28.36 -4.22
N THR A 712 -17.91 -29.22 -4.49
CA THR A 712 -17.01 -29.73 -3.45
C THR A 712 -16.23 -28.61 -2.76
N VAL A 713 -15.72 -27.63 -3.53
CA VAL A 713 -15.02 -26.45 -2.97
C VAL A 713 -15.98 -25.62 -2.11
N LEU A 714 -17.18 -25.33 -2.61
CA LEU A 714 -18.17 -24.54 -1.87
C LEU A 714 -18.65 -25.23 -0.58
N ILE A 715 -18.93 -26.53 -0.62
CA ILE A 715 -19.33 -27.32 0.55
C ILE A 715 -18.18 -27.40 1.56
N SER A 716 -16.94 -27.63 1.09
CA SER A 716 -15.76 -27.63 1.96
C SER A 716 -15.56 -26.28 2.65
N LEU A 717 -15.74 -25.17 1.92
CA LEU A 717 -15.66 -23.83 2.47
C LEU A 717 -16.75 -23.61 3.53
N ARG A 718 -18.00 -24.01 3.25
CA ARG A 718 -19.11 -23.95 4.21
C ARG A 718 -18.77 -24.67 5.51
N LEU A 719 -18.24 -25.90 5.43
CA LEU A 719 -17.87 -26.68 6.61
C LEU A 719 -16.75 -26.01 7.42
N GLN A 720 -15.75 -25.41 6.76
CA GLN A 720 -14.67 -24.68 7.45
C GLN A 720 -15.18 -23.41 8.14
N ILE A 721 -16.00 -22.61 7.45
CA ILE A 721 -16.62 -21.41 8.02
C ILE A 721 -17.50 -21.79 9.22
N SER A 722 -18.35 -22.81 9.09
CA SER A 722 -19.23 -23.26 10.18
C SER A 722 -18.46 -23.70 11.42
N ARG A 723 -17.28 -24.31 11.27
CA ARG A 723 -16.40 -24.64 12.41
C ARG A 723 -15.89 -23.38 13.11
N GLN A 724 -15.36 -22.41 12.36
CA GLN A 724 -14.87 -21.16 12.95
C GLN A 724 -15.98 -20.32 13.59
N VAL A 725 -17.20 -20.35 13.04
CA VAL A 725 -18.38 -19.69 13.63
C VAL A 725 -18.81 -20.40 14.92
N ALA A 726 -18.80 -21.74 14.94
CA ALA A 726 -19.12 -22.51 16.14
C ALA A 726 -18.11 -22.24 17.28
N ASP A 727 -16.84 -22.02 16.93
CA ASP A 727 -15.78 -21.67 17.87
C ASP A 727 -15.75 -20.16 18.23
N ALA A 728 -16.65 -19.34 17.65
CA ALA A 728 -16.71 -17.88 17.80
C ALA A 728 -15.41 -17.13 17.40
N ILE A 729 -14.64 -17.69 16.46
CA ILE A 729 -13.35 -17.14 15.98
C ILE A 729 -13.54 -16.27 14.72
N PHE A 730 -14.69 -16.36 14.06
CA PHE A 730 -14.93 -15.63 12.81
C PHE A 730 -15.16 -14.13 13.08
N PRO A 731 -14.47 -13.20 12.39
CA PRO A 731 -14.40 -11.78 12.76
C PRO A 731 -15.71 -10.98 12.57
N TYR A 732 -16.70 -11.52 11.87
CA TYR A 732 -17.97 -10.84 11.57
C TYR A 732 -19.11 -11.83 11.29
N ASN A 733 -20.34 -11.34 11.14
CA ASN A 733 -21.49 -12.18 10.84
C ASN A 733 -21.50 -12.69 9.39
N ILE A 734 -20.96 -13.90 9.17
CA ILE A 734 -20.88 -14.59 7.88
C ILE A 734 -22.16 -15.36 7.50
N GLY A 735 -23.19 -15.33 8.34
CA GLY A 735 -24.44 -16.08 8.16
C GLY A 735 -25.11 -15.96 6.79
N PRO A 736 -25.18 -14.77 6.16
CA PRO A 736 -25.73 -14.62 4.81
C PRO A 736 -25.00 -15.44 3.72
N ILE A 737 -23.67 -15.57 3.82
CA ILE A 737 -22.87 -16.39 2.89
C ILE A 737 -23.17 -17.86 3.11
N LEU A 738 -23.20 -18.32 4.37
CA LEU A 738 -23.51 -19.72 4.70
C LEU A 738 -24.86 -20.15 4.11
N ARG A 739 -25.91 -19.35 4.32
CA ARG A 739 -27.25 -19.63 3.76
C ARG A 739 -27.26 -19.69 2.23
N LEU A 740 -26.48 -18.84 1.56
CA LEU A 740 -26.40 -18.86 0.10
C LEU A 740 -25.67 -20.11 -0.42
N ILE A 741 -24.62 -20.57 0.27
CA ILE A 741 -23.95 -21.82 -0.08
C ILE A 741 -24.91 -23.01 0.12
N GLU A 742 -25.65 -23.04 1.24
CA GLU A 742 -26.67 -24.08 1.51
C GLU A 742 -27.77 -24.11 0.44
N ASN A 743 -28.21 -22.94 -0.04
CA ASN A 743 -29.15 -22.87 -1.15
C ASN A 743 -28.58 -23.46 -2.45
N CYS A 744 -27.33 -23.14 -2.80
CA CYS A 744 -26.67 -23.76 -3.96
C CYS A 744 -26.49 -25.28 -3.78
N GLU A 745 -26.20 -25.75 -2.57
CA GLU A 745 -26.13 -27.18 -2.23
C GLU A 745 -27.48 -27.88 -2.44
N SER A 746 -28.59 -27.27 -1.97
CA SER A 746 -29.94 -27.80 -2.18
C SER A 746 -30.33 -27.91 -3.66
N LEU A 747 -29.95 -26.92 -4.48
CA LEU A 747 -30.18 -26.94 -5.93
C LEU A 747 -29.33 -28.03 -6.63
N TYR A 748 -28.13 -28.29 -6.13
CA TYR A 748 -27.24 -29.34 -6.62
C TYR A 748 -27.72 -30.75 -6.26
N GLU A 749 -28.33 -30.92 -5.09
CA GLU A 749 -28.95 -32.18 -4.65
C GLU A 749 -30.29 -32.48 -5.34
N GLY A 750 -30.89 -31.50 -6.04
CA GLY A 750 -32.18 -31.63 -6.72
C GLY A 750 -33.39 -31.38 -5.81
N ASN A 751 -33.21 -30.69 -4.68
CA ASN A 751 -34.30 -30.28 -3.81
C ASN A 751 -34.90 -28.96 -4.33
N GLU A 752 -35.95 -29.03 -5.15
CA GLU A 752 -36.59 -27.87 -5.81
C GLU A 752 -37.45 -26.97 -4.87
N LEU A 753 -37.26 -27.01 -3.55
CA LEU A 753 -38.12 -26.31 -2.57
C LEU A 753 -37.41 -25.20 -1.75
N SER A 754 -36.33 -24.60 -2.28
CA SER A 754 -35.56 -23.53 -1.60
C SER A 754 -35.72 -22.14 -2.23
#